data_AF-A0A932EHR1-F1
#
_entry.id   AF-A0A932EHR1-F1
#
_cell.length_a   1.000
_cell.length_b   1.000
_cell.length_c   1.000
_cell.angle_alpha   90.00
_cell.angle_beta   90.00
_cell.angle_gamma   90.00
#
_symmetry.space_group_name_H-M   'P 1'
#
loop_
_entity.id
_entity.type
_entity.pdbx_description
1 polymer ?
#
loop_
_entity_poly.entity_id
_entity_poly.type
_entity_poly.pdbx_seq_one_letter_code
_entity_poly.pdbx_strand_id
1 'polypeptide(L)'
;MTPQVARLAGLMPLRSTGIESFRQRDPAADGRGVLIAVLDGGIDPGVAGMRTTSTGERKLLDLRDFSGEGRIGLSLVRPDRADTIAVEGHQLAGFGRIARLAAAPYFGGVLGEARLGSGPAADLNGDGDREDEFPIVVARASDGWFMVTDTDGDGSLDDERPVHDYALGAETFAYGSQPMTLAANLAEASGRPVLDLFFDNSSHGTHVAGIAAGYQLFGVEGFDGVAPGAQVLGLKIADNRWGKISVTGSMVRAMEYAAGVAARRSMPLVINLSYGVGNAVEGAAVIDSLLDAFAARHPDVLVVVSAGNDGPGISTVGFPASADLALSVCALVPGVFARAPEPDLPPAPDVLSWWSARGGELAKPDLCAPGVAFSTVPPWRVGEEIAGGTSQAAPQVAGMAALLQSASARDGRRLRAVDLKRALMATAVPLPGVTTLDQGFGVPHVQAAHQWLLASHQAGIYVVRALPDGGNASRASAAYRRNGLASPSDTVQRFQVSTLGGQAAARLLLTSDAEWLRTPPQIELSGQPAVVSLTYDPARLSRPGLYVGNVWARAASDTLAGRVFRLTNTVVVPYHLEPPLTVTRSLEPGNIDRFFVRVPPDAGGLRVSLGVSSGRSAMLSLFEPSGQPARSAGSVDATAGDSASVSVTGEDLLPGVYEAVVVAPPGSRVTYRFTAVLPRVAVRAVGTGPSAVLVSRAPDSARVGVTARVAGAAREYQIRGGGDPASLQIPVPPWADRVVLDVSLSEDLWNQVTDVGLLVRQAAGRELNEQPLEYRFARRTLALDSTSRADPLTLSLLPAFARTAPRTGWQATVRVAFLRQESLPLDVLGMGPVGHVVLPPGGTLGLQFSPVPPEVDLPPEYAPLVDVVAEPQSGPAASRRAAVSPSTGSP
;
A
#
# COMPACT_ATOMS: atom_id res chain seq x y z
N MET A 1 14.19 1.40 24.89
CA MET A 1 14.47 -0.05 25.05
C MET A 1 15.82 -0.33 24.41
N THR A 2 16.72 -1.12 25.01
CA THR A 2 18.02 -1.39 24.37
C THR A 2 17.91 -2.52 23.35
N PRO A 3 18.77 -2.55 22.31
CA PRO A 3 18.80 -3.66 21.34
C PRO A 3 19.01 -5.05 21.98
N GLN A 4 19.78 -5.15 23.07
CA GLN A 4 19.98 -6.39 23.81
C GLN A 4 18.68 -6.88 24.46
N VAL A 5 17.89 -5.96 25.03
CA VAL A 5 16.57 -6.29 25.58
C VAL A 5 15.61 -6.72 24.46
N ALA A 6 15.63 -6.02 23.33
CA ALA A 6 14.81 -6.38 22.16
C ALA A 6 15.14 -7.79 21.64
N ARG A 7 16.42 -8.15 21.53
CA ARG A 7 16.87 -9.51 21.18
C ARG A 7 16.35 -10.54 22.18
N LEU A 8 16.55 -10.33 23.48
CA LEU A 8 16.14 -11.27 24.52
C LEU A 8 14.62 -11.46 24.57
N ALA A 9 13.87 -10.40 24.29
CA ALA A 9 12.42 -10.43 24.20
C ALA A 9 11.90 -11.10 22.90
N GLY A 10 12.77 -11.36 21.91
CA GLY A 10 12.37 -11.95 20.62
C GLY A 10 11.63 -10.98 19.72
N LEU A 11 11.96 -9.68 19.77
CA LEU A 11 11.30 -8.64 18.96
C LEU A 11 11.70 -8.68 17.47
N MET A 12 12.67 -9.50 17.08
CA MET A 12 12.78 -10.02 15.71
C MET A 12 12.10 -11.41 15.69
N PRO A 13 10.82 -11.50 15.27
CA PRO A 13 10.02 -12.72 15.41
C PRO A 13 10.40 -13.79 14.38
N LEU A 14 11.27 -14.72 14.77
CA LEU A 14 11.78 -15.81 13.90
C LEU A 14 11.26 -17.21 14.28
N ARG A 15 10.58 -17.32 15.42
CA ARG A 15 10.19 -18.62 16.01
C ARG A 15 8.99 -19.26 15.32
N SER A 16 7.92 -18.51 15.07
CA SER A 16 6.66 -19.07 14.55
C SER A 16 6.78 -19.65 13.13
N THR A 17 7.80 -19.24 12.39
CA THR A 17 8.14 -19.72 11.04
C THR A 17 9.27 -20.76 11.04
N GLY A 18 9.76 -21.15 12.22
CA GLY A 18 10.76 -22.21 12.40
C GLY A 18 12.18 -21.83 12.03
N ILE A 19 12.48 -20.56 11.74
CA ILE A 19 13.79 -20.07 11.27
C ILE A 19 14.90 -20.35 12.29
N GLU A 20 14.68 -20.02 13.57
CA GLU A 20 15.67 -20.26 14.63
C GLU A 20 16.06 -21.74 14.70
N SER A 21 15.06 -22.62 14.71
CA SER A 21 15.28 -24.07 14.78
C SER A 21 15.97 -24.64 13.53
N PHE A 22 15.76 -24.02 12.37
CA PHE A 22 16.37 -24.42 11.12
C PHE A 22 17.86 -24.08 11.13
N ARG A 23 18.19 -22.83 11.46
CA ARG A 23 19.57 -22.35 11.54
C ARG A 23 20.37 -23.02 12.65
N GLN A 24 19.76 -23.39 13.77
CA GLN A 24 20.42 -24.16 14.82
C GLN A 24 20.80 -25.58 14.37
N ARG A 25 19.94 -26.22 13.56
CA ARG A 25 20.20 -27.57 13.03
C ARG A 25 21.20 -27.56 11.88
N ASP A 26 21.15 -26.53 11.04
CA ASP A 26 22.09 -26.35 9.94
C ASP A 26 22.64 -24.91 9.90
N PRO A 27 23.67 -24.60 10.70
CA PRO A 27 24.25 -23.26 10.76
C PRO A 27 24.88 -22.78 9.44
N ALA A 28 25.17 -23.70 8.52
CA ALA A 28 25.70 -23.36 7.20
C ALA A 28 24.60 -23.00 6.18
N ALA A 29 23.34 -23.29 6.47
CA ALA A 29 22.18 -22.86 5.68
C ALA A 29 21.60 -21.55 6.22
N ASP A 30 22.43 -20.51 6.27
CA ASP A 30 22.10 -19.18 6.81
C ASP A 30 21.85 -18.11 5.72
N GLY A 31 21.74 -18.54 4.46
CA GLY A 31 21.57 -17.65 3.30
C GLY A 31 22.84 -17.37 2.51
N ARG A 32 24.00 -17.87 2.94
CA ARG A 32 25.27 -17.69 2.21
C ARG A 32 25.18 -18.11 0.74
N GLY A 33 25.85 -17.34 -0.13
CA GLY A 33 25.83 -17.58 -1.57
C GLY A 33 24.52 -17.20 -2.28
N VAL A 34 23.56 -16.59 -1.58
CA VAL A 34 22.30 -16.10 -2.14
C VAL A 34 22.25 -14.58 -2.13
N LEU A 35 21.64 -14.00 -3.15
CA LEU A 35 21.39 -12.57 -3.29
C LEU A 35 19.93 -12.24 -2.97
N ILE A 36 19.70 -11.25 -2.13
CA ILE A 36 18.37 -10.64 -1.91
C ILE A 36 18.39 -9.23 -2.49
N ALA A 37 17.52 -8.93 -3.45
CA ALA A 37 17.31 -7.56 -3.90
C ALA A 37 16.14 -6.93 -3.15
N VAL A 38 16.36 -5.78 -2.51
CA VAL A 38 15.35 -5.01 -1.80
C VAL A 38 15.02 -3.79 -2.66
N LEU A 39 13.82 -3.79 -3.25
CA LEU A 39 13.29 -2.68 -4.03
C LEU A 39 12.44 -1.81 -3.11
N ASP A 40 12.95 -0.64 -2.76
CA ASP A 40 12.38 0.21 -1.71
C ASP A 40 12.77 1.69 -1.87
N GLY A 41 12.61 2.52 -0.83
CA GLY A 41 12.97 3.93 -0.79
C GLY A 41 14.44 4.23 -0.48
N GLY A 42 15.29 3.21 -0.28
CA GLY A 42 16.71 3.36 0.05
C GLY A 42 17.17 2.38 1.13
N ILE A 43 18.47 2.19 1.28
CA ILE A 43 19.09 1.47 2.42
C ILE A 43 20.26 2.30 2.92
N ASP A 44 20.38 2.54 4.21
CA ASP A 44 21.56 3.17 4.79
C ASP A 44 22.69 2.13 4.90
N PRO A 45 23.81 2.31 4.17
CA PRO A 45 24.91 1.35 4.22
C PRO A 45 25.76 1.41 5.49
N GLY A 46 25.66 2.49 6.26
CA GLY A 46 26.43 2.71 7.47
C GLY A 46 25.89 1.96 8.68
N VAL A 47 24.64 1.51 8.67
CA VAL A 47 24.01 0.94 9.87
C VAL A 47 24.58 -0.43 10.27
N ALA A 48 24.66 -0.66 11.58
CA ALA A 48 25.07 -1.95 12.12
C ALA A 48 24.02 -3.02 11.79
N GLY A 49 24.45 -4.14 11.20
CA GLY A 49 23.55 -5.13 10.60
C GLY A 49 23.72 -5.27 9.09
N MET A 50 24.13 -4.18 8.42
CA MET A 50 24.19 -4.08 6.96
C MET A 50 25.61 -4.03 6.39
N ARG A 51 26.63 -4.25 7.22
CA ARG A 51 28.05 -4.14 6.82
C ARG A 51 28.61 -5.47 6.31
N THR A 52 28.45 -6.54 7.08
CA THR A 52 29.03 -7.87 6.78
C THR A 52 28.00 -8.99 6.86
N THR A 53 28.24 -10.09 6.15
CA THR A 53 27.51 -11.34 6.30
C THR A 53 28.03 -12.13 7.49
N SER A 54 27.33 -13.20 7.88
CA SER A 54 27.79 -14.18 8.87
C SER A 54 29.12 -14.85 8.50
N THR A 55 29.51 -14.81 7.22
CA THR A 55 30.77 -15.34 6.69
C THR A 55 31.89 -14.28 6.58
N GLY A 56 31.62 -13.04 6.99
CA GLY A 56 32.58 -11.93 6.91
C GLY A 56 32.67 -11.28 5.53
N GLU A 57 31.85 -11.69 4.57
CA GLU A 57 31.76 -11.07 3.25
C GLU A 57 31.01 -9.74 3.34
N ARG A 58 31.18 -8.89 2.32
CA ARG A 58 30.41 -7.64 2.22
C ARG A 58 28.91 -7.94 2.11
N LYS A 59 28.12 -7.38 3.02
CA LYS A 59 26.66 -7.56 3.05
C LYS A 59 25.98 -6.86 1.88
N LEU A 60 26.22 -5.56 1.73
CA LEU A 60 25.67 -4.76 0.64
C LEU A 60 26.55 -4.91 -0.59
N LEU A 61 26.07 -5.72 -1.53
CA LEU A 61 26.83 -6.01 -2.73
C LEU A 61 26.80 -4.84 -3.71
N ASP A 62 25.66 -4.18 -3.85
CA ASP A 62 25.52 -2.97 -4.66
C ASP A 62 24.32 -2.14 -4.20
N LEU A 63 24.35 -0.84 -4.48
CA LEU A 63 23.32 0.13 -4.16
C LEU A 63 23.06 0.99 -5.40
N ARG A 64 21.81 1.06 -5.87
CA ARG A 64 21.45 1.79 -7.08
C ARG A 64 20.22 2.64 -6.93
N ASP A 65 20.32 3.90 -7.33
CA ASP A 65 19.19 4.81 -7.45
C ASP A 65 18.53 4.71 -8.84
N PHE A 66 17.29 4.22 -8.88
CA PHE A 66 16.44 4.21 -10.07
C PHE A 66 15.35 5.28 -10.04
N SER A 67 15.20 6.01 -8.93
CA SER A 67 14.25 7.10 -8.77
C SER A 67 14.79 8.41 -9.36
N GLY A 68 16.11 8.60 -9.29
CA GLY A 68 16.77 9.82 -9.73
C GLY A 68 16.65 10.95 -8.71
N GLU A 69 16.20 10.65 -7.48
CA GLU A 69 16.18 11.59 -6.37
C GLU A 69 17.60 12.08 -6.04
N GLY A 70 18.59 11.20 -6.12
CA GLY A 70 20.00 11.53 -5.90
C GLY A 70 20.74 12.07 -7.12
N ARG A 71 20.06 12.32 -8.24
CA ARG A 71 20.70 12.83 -9.48
C ARG A 71 21.37 14.18 -9.22
N ILE A 72 22.65 14.28 -9.60
CA ILE A 72 23.40 15.55 -9.61
C ILE A 72 23.50 16.08 -11.03
N GLY A 73 23.08 17.34 -11.23
CA GLY A 73 23.30 18.06 -12.48
C GLY A 73 24.78 18.41 -12.60
N LEU A 74 25.47 17.90 -13.62
CA LEU A 74 26.90 18.10 -13.80
C LEU A 74 27.19 19.03 -14.99
N SER A 75 28.00 20.05 -14.73
CA SER A 75 28.50 21.00 -15.72
C SER A 75 30.02 20.94 -15.82
N LEU A 76 30.59 21.39 -16.95
CA LEU A 76 32.04 21.47 -17.09
C LEU A 76 32.58 22.57 -16.19
N VAL A 77 33.54 22.22 -15.34
CA VAL A 77 34.21 23.16 -14.45
C VAL A 77 35.69 23.27 -14.82
N ARG A 78 36.27 24.44 -14.56
CA ARG A 78 37.69 24.72 -14.81
C ARG A 78 38.32 25.24 -13.53
N PRO A 79 39.56 24.85 -13.22
CA PRO A 79 40.29 25.45 -12.11
C PRO A 79 40.59 26.91 -12.43
N ASP A 80 40.28 27.81 -11.49
CA ASP A 80 40.45 29.27 -11.64
C ASP A 80 41.89 29.72 -11.29
N ARG A 81 42.54 28.99 -10.37
CA ARG A 81 43.89 29.24 -9.82
C ARG A 81 44.59 27.88 -9.64
N ALA A 82 45.91 27.86 -9.39
CA ALA A 82 46.70 26.62 -9.36
C ALA A 82 46.20 25.53 -8.38
N ASP A 83 45.35 25.87 -7.40
CA ASP A 83 44.89 24.97 -6.35
C ASP A 83 43.42 25.15 -5.94
N THR A 84 42.61 25.85 -6.76
CA THR A 84 41.19 26.07 -6.44
C THR A 84 40.28 25.78 -7.62
N ILE A 85 39.06 25.34 -7.33
CA ILE A 85 38.01 25.10 -8.32
C ILE A 85 36.67 25.72 -7.88
N ALA A 86 35.93 26.28 -8.84
CA ALA A 86 34.60 26.83 -8.60
C ALA A 86 33.51 25.85 -9.07
N VAL A 87 32.52 25.61 -8.22
CA VAL A 87 31.33 24.78 -8.52
C VAL A 87 30.09 25.59 -8.16
N GLU A 88 29.33 26.04 -9.17
CA GLU A 88 28.06 26.78 -8.99
C GLU A 88 28.08 27.94 -7.98
N GLY A 89 29.23 28.63 -7.84
CA GLY A 89 29.40 29.75 -6.90
C GLY A 89 30.19 29.41 -5.64
N HIS A 90 30.36 28.12 -5.35
CA HIS A 90 31.18 27.60 -4.25
C HIS A 90 32.65 27.50 -4.67
N GLN A 91 33.56 28.05 -3.87
CA GLN A 91 35.01 27.99 -4.10
C GLN A 91 35.63 26.93 -3.20
N LEU A 92 36.25 25.93 -3.80
CA LEU A 92 36.90 24.83 -3.09
C LEU A 92 38.42 24.91 -3.23
N ALA A 93 39.13 24.87 -2.11
CA ALA A 93 40.60 24.81 -2.04
C ALA A 93 41.12 23.37 -2.17
N GLY A 94 42.45 23.19 -2.25
CA GLY A 94 43.09 21.86 -2.32
C GLY A 94 42.88 21.09 -3.63
N PHE A 95 42.36 21.74 -4.68
CA PHE A 95 42.02 21.06 -5.94
C PHE A 95 43.26 20.52 -6.67
N GLY A 96 44.45 21.07 -6.41
CA GLY A 96 45.71 20.61 -6.98
C GLY A 96 46.01 19.15 -6.65
N ARG A 97 45.50 18.61 -5.54
CA ARG A 97 45.56 17.16 -5.25
C ARG A 97 44.76 16.35 -6.25
N ILE A 98 43.54 16.77 -6.57
CA ILE A 98 42.68 16.10 -7.54
C ILE A 98 43.25 16.20 -8.96
N ALA A 99 43.79 17.36 -9.33
CA ALA A 99 44.44 17.58 -10.63
C ALA A 99 45.71 16.73 -10.84
N ARG A 100 46.32 16.20 -9.77
CA ARG A 100 47.42 15.22 -9.86
C ARG A 100 46.91 13.78 -10.06
N LEU A 101 45.70 13.47 -9.60
CA LEU A 101 45.08 12.14 -9.68
C LEU A 101 44.36 11.92 -11.01
N ALA A 102 43.77 12.98 -11.57
CA ALA A 102 42.96 12.92 -12.77
C ALA A 102 43.26 14.08 -13.70
N ALA A 103 43.23 13.82 -15.02
CA ALA A 103 43.34 14.86 -16.04
C ALA A 103 41.96 15.43 -16.38
N ALA A 104 41.94 16.66 -16.90
CA ALA A 104 40.73 17.28 -17.45
C ALA A 104 40.12 16.42 -18.60
N PRO A 105 38.80 16.49 -18.84
CA PRO A 105 37.83 17.43 -18.25
C PRO A 105 37.35 17.06 -16.84
N TYR A 106 37.05 18.09 -16.04
CA TYR A 106 36.41 17.97 -14.73
C TYR A 106 34.95 18.42 -14.82
N PHE A 107 34.11 17.85 -13.97
CA PHE A 107 32.69 18.17 -13.89
C PHE A 107 32.32 18.57 -12.47
N GLY A 108 31.41 19.51 -12.32
CA GLY A 108 30.95 19.99 -11.01
C GLY A 108 29.43 20.13 -10.96
N GLY A 109 28.88 19.93 -9.78
CA GLY A 109 27.46 20.13 -9.47
C GLY A 109 27.24 20.23 -7.96
N VAL A 110 26.02 20.54 -7.56
CA VAL A 110 25.66 20.74 -6.15
C VAL A 110 24.54 19.78 -5.72
N LEU A 111 24.69 19.22 -4.52
CA LEU A 111 23.62 18.56 -3.79
C LEU A 111 23.03 19.57 -2.79
N GLY A 112 21.82 20.06 -3.06
CA GLY A 112 21.08 20.85 -2.07
C GLY A 112 20.22 19.97 -1.16
N GLU A 113 20.06 20.34 0.10
CA GLU A 113 19.14 19.69 1.04
C GLU A 113 17.69 20.13 0.82
N ALA A 114 17.47 21.39 0.44
CA ALA A 114 16.14 21.98 0.24
C ALA A 114 15.31 21.21 -0.79
N ARG A 115 15.98 20.52 -1.73
CA ARG A 115 15.33 19.68 -2.73
C ARG A 115 14.92 18.31 -2.22
N LEU A 116 15.41 17.82 -1.07
CA LEU A 116 15.18 16.44 -0.58
C LEU A 116 13.91 16.26 0.27
N GLY A 117 13.14 17.33 0.46
CA GLY A 117 11.82 17.27 1.09
C GLY A 117 11.82 17.69 2.56
N SER A 118 10.98 17.05 3.36
CA SER A 118 10.76 17.43 4.76
C SER A 118 11.82 16.81 5.70
N GLY A 119 12.22 17.56 6.73
CA GLY A 119 13.13 17.07 7.77
C GLY A 119 12.46 16.05 8.71
N PRO A 120 13.23 15.27 9.48
CA PRO A 120 14.71 15.24 9.56
C PRO A 120 15.39 14.42 8.44
N ALA A 121 14.62 13.79 7.54
CA ALA A 121 15.18 12.91 6.51
C ALA A 121 15.95 13.64 5.40
N ALA A 122 15.69 14.94 5.23
CA ALA A 122 16.34 15.81 4.25
C ALA A 122 17.61 16.51 4.79
N ASP A 123 17.84 16.47 6.10
CA ASP A 123 19.01 17.02 6.79
C ASP A 123 20.13 15.96 6.75
N LEU A 124 21.04 16.11 5.79
CA LEU A 124 22.09 15.15 5.46
C LEU A 124 23.30 15.28 6.38
N ASN A 125 23.58 16.48 6.90
CA ASN A 125 24.73 16.77 7.76
C ASN A 125 24.39 16.74 9.27
N GLY A 126 23.10 16.79 9.61
CA GLY A 126 22.53 16.64 10.94
C GLY A 126 22.62 17.88 11.82
N ASP A 127 22.80 19.06 11.23
CA ASP A 127 22.94 20.32 11.97
C ASP A 127 21.60 21.05 12.22
N GLY A 128 20.50 20.55 11.64
CA GLY A 128 19.16 21.09 11.77
C GLY A 128 18.82 22.21 10.77
N ASP A 129 19.76 22.61 9.91
CA ASP A 129 19.50 23.35 8.68
C ASP A 129 19.10 22.37 7.57
N ARG A 130 18.39 22.86 6.55
CA ARG A 130 17.96 22.10 5.37
C ARG A 130 18.14 22.89 4.08
N GLU A 131 18.87 23.99 4.14
CA GLU A 131 19.17 24.84 2.99
C GLU A 131 20.63 24.69 2.56
N ASP A 132 21.36 23.73 3.12
CA ASP A 132 22.75 23.49 2.79
C ASP A 132 22.93 23.03 1.34
N GLU A 133 24.08 23.43 0.79
CA GLU A 133 24.53 23.09 -0.54
C GLU A 133 25.91 22.44 -0.45
N PHE A 134 26.01 21.19 -0.88
CA PHE A 134 27.25 20.43 -0.90
C PHE A 134 27.83 20.42 -2.33
N PRO A 135 28.91 21.18 -2.60
CA PRO A 135 29.55 21.17 -3.91
C PRO A 135 30.31 19.85 -4.12
N ILE A 136 30.18 19.31 -5.32
CA ILE A 136 30.76 18.03 -5.74
C ILE A 136 31.59 18.24 -7.00
N VAL A 137 32.79 17.66 -7.01
CA VAL A 137 33.66 17.59 -8.19
C VAL A 137 33.78 16.14 -8.65
N VAL A 138 33.59 15.91 -9.94
CA VAL A 138 33.71 14.60 -10.59
C VAL A 138 34.87 14.62 -11.59
N ALA A 139 35.75 13.63 -11.48
CA ALA A 139 36.93 13.50 -12.33
C ALA A 139 37.15 12.04 -12.74
N ARG A 140 38.04 11.82 -13.72
CA ARG A 140 38.36 10.47 -14.23
C ARG A 140 39.82 10.15 -14.03
N ALA A 141 40.09 9.13 -13.22
CA ALA A 141 41.39 8.49 -13.08
C ALA A 141 41.49 7.26 -14.00
N SER A 142 42.61 6.54 -13.92
CA SER A 142 42.86 5.32 -14.71
C SER A 142 41.95 4.14 -14.34
N ASP A 143 41.45 4.12 -13.10
CA ASP A 143 40.55 3.11 -12.54
C ASP A 143 39.06 3.46 -12.66
N GLY A 144 38.73 4.70 -13.06
CA GLY A 144 37.36 5.07 -13.42
C GLY A 144 37.01 6.51 -13.08
N TRP A 145 35.70 6.78 -13.11
CA TRP A 145 35.13 8.01 -12.59
C TRP A 145 35.08 7.96 -11.07
N PHE A 146 35.40 9.07 -10.41
CA PHE A 146 35.21 9.27 -8.98
C PHE A 146 34.67 10.67 -8.71
N MET A 147 34.02 10.83 -7.56
CA MET A 147 33.64 12.12 -7.02
C MET A 147 34.47 12.47 -5.79
N VAL A 148 34.57 13.76 -5.50
CA VAL A 148 35.11 14.33 -4.26
C VAL A 148 34.20 15.48 -3.87
N THR A 149 33.94 15.62 -2.57
CA THR A 149 33.08 16.64 -1.99
C THR A 149 33.65 17.01 -0.64
N ASP A 150 33.43 18.23 -0.20
CA ASP A 150 33.82 18.73 1.11
C ASP A 150 32.88 18.11 2.16
N THR A 151 33.35 17.11 2.89
CA THR A 151 32.54 16.31 3.82
C THR A 151 32.51 16.88 5.23
N ASP A 152 33.53 17.66 5.62
CA ASP A 152 33.62 18.30 6.92
C ASP A 152 33.22 19.79 6.92
N GLY A 153 33.01 20.38 5.74
CA GLY A 153 32.47 21.71 5.54
C GLY A 153 33.52 22.82 5.71
N ASP A 154 34.81 22.51 5.63
CA ASP A 154 35.89 23.48 5.83
C ASP A 154 36.25 24.30 4.55
N GLY A 155 35.61 23.98 3.42
CA GLY A 155 35.84 24.60 2.11
C GLY A 155 37.01 24.02 1.32
N SER A 156 37.56 22.88 1.72
CA SER A 156 38.74 22.24 1.14
C SER A 156 38.47 20.83 0.59
N LEU A 157 39.31 20.39 -0.34
CA LEU A 157 39.32 19.01 -0.88
C LEU A 157 40.64 18.27 -0.59
N ASP A 158 41.50 18.84 0.25
CA ASP A 158 42.88 18.36 0.45
C ASP A 158 42.94 17.01 1.17
N ASP A 159 42.11 16.81 2.18
CA ASP A 159 41.98 15.58 2.97
C ASP A 159 40.84 14.67 2.50
N GLU A 160 40.03 15.17 1.57
CA GLU A 160 38.86 14.47 1.09
C GLU A 160 39.16 13.20 0.30
N ARG A 161 38.33 12.18 0.49
CA ARG A 161 38.54 10.88 -0.15
C ARG A 161 37.79 10.80 -1.47
N PRO A 162 38.46 10.40 -2.58
CA PRO A 162 37.76 9.97 -3.78
C PRO A 162 36.75 8.88 -3.49
N VAL A 163 35.53 9.04 -4.00
CA VAL A 163 34.45 8.05 -3.92
C VAL A 163 34.11 7.59 -5.33
N HIS A 164 34.33 6.31 -5.61
CA HIS A 164 34.03 5.68 -6.89
C HIS A 164 32.59 5.19 -6.96
N ASP A 165 32.22 4.68 -8.13
CA ASP A 165 31.00 3.89 -8.26
C ASP A 165 30.96 2.78 -7.20
N TYR A 166 29.84 2.69 -6.47
CA TYR A 166 29.71 1.78 -5.33
C TYR A 166 29.93 0.31 -5.71
N ALA A 167 29.56 -0.13 -6.92
CA ALA A 167 29.81 -1.51 -7.33
C ALA A 167 31.30 -1.83 -7.51
N LEU A 168 32.13 -0.82 -7.72
CA LEU A 168 33.58 -0.94 -7.86
C LEU A 168 34.28 -0.78 -6.50
N GLY A 169 34.07 0.36 -5.84
CA GLY A 169 34.80 0.72 -4.62
C GLY A 169 34.15 0.24 -3.32
N ALA A 170 32.82 0.09 -3.30
CA ALA A 170 32.03 0.00 -2.06
C ALA A 170 32.36 1.08 -1.03
N GLU A 171 32.77 2.24 -1.53
CA GLU A 171 33.08 3.42 -0.73
C GLU A 171 31.79 4.14 -0.36
N THR A 172 31.76 4.65 0.86
CA THR A 172 30.66 5.44 1.41
C THR A 172 31.22 6.68 2.09
N PHE A 173 30.42 7.72 2.19
CA PHE A 173 30.78 8.97 2.86
C PHE A 173 29.55 9.54 3.57
N ALA A 174 29.75 10.56 4.40
CA ALA A 174 28.69 11.25 5.12
C ALA A 174 29.16 12.69 5.36
N TYR A 175 28.20 13.62 5.42
CA TYR A 175 28.47 15.02 5.74
C TYR A 175 28.38 15.25 7.25
N GLY A 176 29.25 16.11 7.79
CA GLY A 176 29.15 16.64 9.15
C GLY A 176 29.00 15.58 10.25
N SER A 177 27.92 15.67 11.03
CA SER A 177 27.66 14.81 12.20
C SER A 177 27.21 13.38 11.85
N GLN A 178 27.16 13.05 10.55
CA GLN A 178 26.81 11.73 9.98
C GLN A 178 25.42 11.19 10.37
N PRO A 179 24.32 11.96 10.21
CA PRO A 179 22.99 11.41 10.42
C PRO A 179 22.62 10.37 9.36
N MET A 180 23.29 10.36 8.20
CA MET A 180 23.03 9.44 7.11
C MET A 180 24.30 9.11 6.33
N THR A 181 24.42 7.86 5.89
CA THR A 181 25.52 7.42 5.03
C THR A 181 25.12 7.41 3.56
N LEU A 182 25.96 7.97 2.70
CA LEU A 182 25.76 8.08 1.26
C LEU A 182 26.72 7.16 0.48
N ALA A 183 26.29 6.78 -0.72
CA ALA A 183 27.12 6.08 -1.71
C ALA A 183 27.00 6.75 -3.09
N ALA A 184 28.02 6.63 -3.93
CA ALA A 184 28.01 7.20 -5.28
C ALA A 184 27.70 6.13 -6.35
N ASN A 185 26.92 6.51 -7.35
CA ASN A 185 26.70 5.75 -8.57
C ASN A 185 27.21 6.57 -9.75
N LEU A 186 28.26 6.09 -10.40
CA LEU A 186 28.92 6.79 -11.50
C LEU A 186 28.81 5.97 -12.77
N ALA A 187 28.19 6.57 -13.78
CA ALA A 187 28.07 6.02 -15.12
C ALA A 187 28.62 7.00 -16.16
N GLU A 188 28.75 6.55 -17.41
CA GLU A 188 29.16 7.40 -18.52
C GLU A 188 28.07 7.42 -19.61
N ALA A 189 27.70 8.62 -20.05
CA ALA A 189 26.80 8.84 -21.17
C ALA A 189 27.42 9.85 -22.13
N SER A 190 27.62 9.46 -23.39
CA SER A 190 28.20 10.33 -24.43
C SER A 190 29.54 10.98 -24.03
N GLY A 191 30.40 10.23 -23.33
CA GLY A 191 31.71 10.69 -22.86
C GLY A 191 31.67 11.65 -21.65
N ARG A 192 30.51 11.77 -20.98
CA ARG A 192 30.33 12.59 -19.77
C ARG A 192 29.90 11.73 -18.59
N PRO A 193 30.33 12.06 -17.36
CA PRO A 193 29.89 11.36 -16.18
C PRO A 193 28.43 11.66 -15.86
N VAL A 194 27.78 10.68 -15.24
CA VAL A 194 26.41 10.72 -14.74
C VAL A 194 26.48 10.25 -13.29
N LEU A 195 26.19 11.15 -12.33
CA LEU A 195 26.32 10.91 -10.89
C LEU A 195 24.94 10.84 -10.22
N ASP A 196 24.59 9.70 -9.62
CA ASP A 196 23.46 9.57 -8.68
C ASP A 196 24.07 9.31 -7.30
N LEU A 197 23.54 9.98 -6.27
CA LEU A 197 23.83 9.64 -4.89
C LEU A 197 22.77 8.68 -4.36
N PHE A 198 23.20 7.68 -3.63
CA PHE A 198 22.31 6.73 -2.98
C PHE A 198 22.30 6.97 -1.48
N PHE A 199 21.09 7.11 -0.92
CA PHE A 199 20.86 7.37 0.51
C PHE A 199 19.45 6.92 0.92
N ASP A 200 19.23 6.77 2.22
CA ASP A 200 17.93 6.36 2.77
C ASP A 200 17.27 7.44 3.63
N ASN A 201 16.59 8.37 2.95
CA ASN A 201 15.69 9.35 3.56
C ASN A 201 14.25 8.80 3.75
N SER A 202 14.05 7.48 3.64
CA SER A 202 12.76 6.82 3.94
C SER A 202 12.78 6.06 5.26
N SER A 203 13.93 5.50 5.65
CA SER A 203 14.16 4.48 6.70
C SER A 203 13.57 3.10 6.42
N HIS A 204 12.56 3.03 5.55
CA HIS A 204 11.75 1.84 5.32
C HIS A 204 12.58 0.69 4.74
N GLY A 205 13.37 0.96 3.70
CA GLY A 205 14.18 -0.08 3.06
C GLY A 205 15.32 -0.59 3.94
N THR A 206 15.91 0.25 4.79
CA THR A 206 16.87 -0.18 5.82
C THR A 206 16.24 -1.17 6.80
N HIS A 207 15.04 -0.88 7.28
CA HIS A 207 14.29 -1.75 8.19
C HIS A 207 13.98 -3.11 7.55
N VAL A 208 13.47 -3.07 6.31
CA VAL A 208 13.13 -4.23 5.47
C VAL A 208 14.36 -5.10 5.20
N ALA A 209 15.50 -4.50 4.83
CA ALA A 209 16.74 -5.22 4.57
C ALA A 209 17.31 -5.87 5.83
N GLY A 210 17.22 -5.18 6.98
CA GLY A 210 17.59 -5.72 8.27
C GLY A 210 16.78 -6.97 8.65
N ILE A 211 15.47 -6.97 8.38
CA ILE A 211 14.62 -8.16 8.59
C ILE A 211 15.06 -9.30 7.67
N ALA A 212 15.25 -9.03 6.37
CA ALA A 212 15.56 -10.07 5.40
C ALA A 212 16.93 -10.73 5.67
N ALA A 213 17.97 -9.94 5.94
CA ALA A 213 19.35 -10.42 5.90
C ALA A 213 20.32 -9.75 6.89
N GLY A 214 19.83 -8.96 7.86
CA GLY A 214 20.71 -8.30 8.84
C GLY A 214 21.54 -9.31 9.64
N TYR A 215 22.82 -8.99 9.88
CA TYR A 215 23.71 -9.82 10.70
C TYR A 215 24.28 -9.01 11.86
N GLN A 216 24.06 -9.48 13.09
CA GLN A 216 24.40 -8.73 14.31
C GLN A 216 23.87 -7.29 14.27
N LEU A 217 22.55 -7.16 14.06
CA LEU A 217 21.82 -5.89 14.12
C LEU A 217 22.23 -5.13 15.38
N PHE A 218 22.50 -3.82 15.22
CA PHE A 218 22.97 -2.95 16.31
C PHE A 218 24.30 -3.40 16.97
N GLY A 219 25.08 -4.24 16.31
CA GLY A 219 26.32 -4.81 16.86
C GLY A 219 26.07 -5.84 17.97
N VAL A 220 24.84 -6.37 18.09
CA VAL A 220 24.49 -7.35 19.11
C VAL A 220 24.65 -8.76 18.56
N GLU A 221 25.53 -9.55 19.17
CA GLU A 221 25.82 -10.92 18.75
C GLU A 221 24.56 -11.77 18.66
N GLY A 222 24.32 -12.36 17.48
CA GLY A 222 23.17 -13.20 17.11
C GLY A 222 21.82 -12.47 17.08
N PHE A 223 21.78 -11.14 17.15
CA PHE A 223 20.57 -10.39 16.82
C PHE A 223 20.50 -10.28 15.29
N ASP A 224 20.01 -11.34 14.64
CA ASP A 224 20.04 -11.44 13.19
C ASP A 224 18.64 -11.28 12.59
N GLY A 225 18.59 -10.85 11.34
CA GLY A 225 17.44 -11.08 10.47
C GLY A 225 17.31 -12.55 10.06
N VAL A 226 16.48 -12.80 9.06
CA VAL A 226 16.17 -14.17 8.63
C VAL A 226 17.39 -14.88 8.03
N ALA A 227 18.05 -14.27 7.05
CA ALA A 227 19.14 -14.86 6.28
C ALA A 227 20.47 -14.06 6.42
N PRO A 228 21.13 -14.10 7.58
CA PRO A 228 22.33 -13.30 7.85
C PRO A 228 23.56 -13.65 6.99
N GLY A 229 23.55 -14.79 6.29
CA GLY A 229 24.57 -15.14 5.30
C GLY A 229 24.34 -14.53 3.92
N ALA A 230 23.12 -14.08 3.61
CA ALA A 230 22.79 -13.57 2.28
C ALA A 230 23.44 -12.20 2.02
N GLN A 231 23.81 -11.95 0.77
CA GLN A 231 24.19 -10.61 0.30
C GLN A 231 22.96 -9.85 -0.19
N VAL A 232 23.02 -8.53 -0.18
CA VAL A 232 21.88 -7.65 -0.46
C VAL A 232 22.20 -6.67 -1.59
N LEU A 233 21.25 -6.48 -2.50
CA LEU A 233 21.20 -5.33 -3.40
C LEU A 233 20.18 -4.32 -2.88
N GLY A 234 20.59 -3.08 -2.62
CA GLY A 234 19.68 -1.98 -2.29
C GLY A 234 19.29 -1.21 -3.54
N LEU A 235 18.04 -1.37 -4.00
CA LEU A 235 17.58 -0.75 -5.24
C LEU A 235 16.51 0.28 -4.91
N LYS A 236 16.87 1.56 -4.92
CA LYS A 236 15.97 2.66 -4.63
C LYS A 236 15.08 2.90 -5.84
N ILE A 237 13.78 2.71 -5.69
CA ILE A 237 12.78 2.89 -6.75
C ILE A 237 11.92 4.13 -6.53
N ALA A 238 11.94 4.66 -5.30
CA ALA A 238 11.08 5.73 -4.87
C ALA A 238 11.78 7.08 -4.78
N ASP A 239 11.05 8.13 -5.15
CA ASP A 239 11.41 9.51 -4.95
C ASP A 239 10.61 10.04 -3.75
N ASN A 240 11.30 10.23 -2.63
CA ASN A 240 10.63 10.59 -1.38
C ASN A 240 10.07 12.00 -1.40
N ARG A 241 10.55 12.89 -2.30
CA ARG A 241 10.03 14.27 -2.47
C ARG A 241 8.57 14.34 -2.92
N TRP A 242 8.03 13.22 -3.43
CA TRP A 242 6.68 13.12 -3.98
C TRP A 242 5.76 12.23 -3.14
N GLY A 243 6.01 12.16 -1.82
CA GLY A 243 5.22 11.34 -0.91
C GLY A 243 5.64 9.88 -0.90
N LYS A 244 6.94 9.62 -1.12
CA LYS A 244 7.51 8.26 -1.18
C LYS A 244 6.69 7.43 -2.18
N ILE A 245 6.78 7.83 -3.44
CA ILE A 245 6.20 7.09 -4.55
C ILE A 245 7.30 6.56 -5.45
N SER A 246 7.03 5.49 -6.18
CA SER A 246 7.89 5.06 -7.26
C SER A 246 8.00 6.13 -8.36
N VAL A 247 8.98 6.01 -9.25
CA VAL A 247 8.99 6.80 -10.50
C VAL A 247 8.76 5.92 -11.71
N THR A 248 8.33 6.54 -12.80
CA THR A 248 8.04 5.90 -14.08
C THR A 248 9.12 4.88 -14.49
N GLY A 249 8.71 3.60 -14.55
CA GLY A 249 9.52 2.45 -14.94
C GLY A 249 10.61 1.99 -13.95
N SER A 250 10.75 2.62 -12.78
CA SER A 250 11.79 2.30 -11.79
C SER A 250 11.75 0.85 -11.31
N MET A 251 10.57 0.34 -10.94
CA MET A 251 10.39 -1.04 -10.49
C MET A 251 10.91 -2.06 -11.50
N VAL A 252 10.58 -1.88 -12.79
CA VAL A 252 11.02 -2.78 -13.87
C VAL A 252 12.54 -2.70 -14.06
N ARG A 253 13.11 -1.49 -14.12
CA ARG A 253 14.56 -1.31 -14.27
C ARG A 253 15.33 -1.96 -13.12
N ALA A 254 14.85 -1.80 -11.89
CA ALA A 254 15.45 -2.41 -10.71
C ALA A 254 15.40 -3.95 -10.74
N MET A 255 14.26 -4.54 -11.12
CA MET A 255 14.15 -6.00 -11.27
C MET A 255 15.10 -6.55 -12.34
N GLU A 256 15.18 -5.93 -13.52
CA GLU A 256 16.13 -6.34 -14.57
C GLU A 256 17.58 -6.19 -14.10
N TYR A 257 17.89 -5.12 -13.37
CA TYR A 257 19.22 -4.91 -12.81
C TYR A 257 19.61 -6.03 -11.85
N ALA A 258 18.73 -6.37 -10.90
CA ALA A 258 18.93 -7.44 -9.94
C ALA A 258 19.19 -8.77 -10.65
N ALA A 259 18.35 -9.13 -11.63
CA ALA A 259 18.52 -10.35 -12.42
C ALA A 259 19.87 -10.36 -13.18
N GLY A 260 20.26 -9.23 -13.76
CA GLY A 260 21.53 -9.07 -14.44
C GLY A 260 22.74 -9.25 -13.52
N VAL A 261 22.72 -8.68 -12.32
CA VAL A 261 23.79 -8.85 -11.32
C VAL A 261 23.87 -10.32 -10.88
N ALA A 262 22.73 -10.92 -10.55
CA ALA A 262 22.65 -12.31 -10.13
C ALA A 262 23.20 -13.27 -11.21
N ALA A 263 22.81 -13.07 -12.47
CA ALA A 263 23.30 -13.85 -13.60
C ALA A 263 24.82 -13.72 -13.78
N ARG A 264 25.36 -12.49 -13.79
CA ARG A 264 26.82 -12.26 -13.91
C ARG A 264 27.63 -12.91 -12.80
N ARG A 265 27.06 -13.00 -11.60
CA ARG A 265 27.71 -13.61 -10.43
C ARG A 265 27.35 -15.08 -10.22
N SER A 266 26.50 -15.65 -11.07
CA SER A 266 25.97 -17.02 -10.91
C SER A 266 25.34 -17.26 -9.53
N MET A 267 24.70 -16.25 -8.96
CA MET A 267 24.05 -16.32 -7.65
C MET A 267 22.54 -16.53 -7.81
N PRO A 268 21.89 -17.37 -6.98
CA PRO A 268 20.44 -17.35 -6.85
C PRO A 268 19.94 -15.99 -6.35
N LEU A 269 18.75 -15.60 -6.81
CA LEU A 269 18.17 -14.29 -6.49
C LEU A 269 16.76 -14.44 -5.94
N VAL A 270 16.51 -13.73 -4.84
CA VAL A 270 15.16 -13.45 -4.32
C VAL A 270 14.95 -11.94 -4.35
N ILE A 271 13.83 -11.50 -4.91
CA ILE A 271 13.45 -10.07 -4.93
C ILE A 271 12.40 -9.85 -3.86
N ASN A 272 12.63 -8.88 -2.97
CA ASN A 272 11.64 -8.34 -2.06
C ASN A 272 11.16 -6.98 -2.59
N LEU A 273 9.84 -6.85 -2.81
CA LEU A 273 9.18 -5.62 -3.20
C LEU A 273 8.11 -5.26 -2.18
N SER A 274 8.45 -4.32 -1.30
CA SER A 274 7.57 -3.85 -0.22
C SER A 274 6.87 -2.53 -0.60
N TYR A 275 6.23 -2.52 -1.77
CA TYR A 275 5.61 -1.34 -2.40
C TYR A 275 4.33 -1.72 -3.13
N GLY A 276 3.31 -0.86 -3.10
CA GLY A 276 2.07 -1.06 -3.83
C GLY A 276 0.95 -0.16 -3.37
N VAL A 277 -0.12 -0.09 -4.17
CA VAL A 277 -1.35 0.65 -3.90
C VAL A 277 -2.58 -0.20 -4.22
N GLY A 278 -3.76 0.24 -3.79
CA GLY A 278 -5.03 -0.45 -3.99
C GLY A 278 -5.43 -0.64 -5.45
N ASN A 279 -6.13 -1.73 -5.74
CA ASN A 279 -6.62 -2.02 -7.08
C ASN A 279 -7.88 -1.18 -7.44
N ALA A 280 -7.97 -0.76 -8.71
CA ALA A 280 -9.24 -0.31 -9.30
C ALA A 280 -10.05 -1.50 -9.83
N VAL A 281 -9.35 -2.40 -10.54
CA VAL A 281 -9.85 -3.70 -10.98
C VAL A 281 -8.75 -4.71 -10.67
N GLU A 282 -9.03 -5.67 -9.79
CA GLU A 282 -8.01 -6.58 -9.28
C GLU A 282 -7.40 -7.46 -10.40
N GLY A 283 -6.06 -7.49 -10.47
CA GLY A 283 -5.30 -8.24 -11.47
C GLY A 283 -5.26 -7.60 -12.86
N ALA A 284 -5.82 -6.39 -13.02
CA ALA A 284 -5.81 -5.66 -14.30
C ALA A 284 -4.61 -4.71 -14.47
N ALA A 285 -3.88 -4.41 -13.39
CA ALA A 285 -2.77 -3.47 -13.41
C ALA A 285 -1.68 -3.91 -14.39
N VAL A 286 -1.11 -2.93 -15.11
CA VAL A 286 -0.03 -3.17 -16.07
C VAL A 286 1.22 -3.69 -15.36
N ILE A 287 1.49 -3.21 -14.14
CA ILE A 287 2.64 -3.65 -13.36
C ILE A 287 2.55 -5.14 -12.99
N ASP A 288 1.35 -5.68 -12.71
CA ASP A 288 1.15 -7.11 -12.47
C ASP A 288 1.61 -7.95 -13.67
N SER A 289 1.17 -7.54 -14.86
CA SER A 289 1.55 -8.24 -16.11
C SER A 289 3.05 -8.15 -16.39
N LEU A 290 3.72 -7.08 -15.95
CA LEU A 290 5.17 -6.92 -16.09
C LEU A 290 5.93 -7.80 -15.08
N LEU A 291 5.45 -7.93 -13.84
CA LEU A 291 6.01 -8.87 -12.86
C LEU A 291 5.84 -10.32 -13.34
N ASP A 292 4.66 -10.68 -13.87
CA ASP A 292 4.42 -12.02 -14.39
C ASP A 292 5.32 -12.31 -15.61
N ALA A 293 5.49 -11.34 -16.53
CA ALA A 293 6.41 -11.47 -17.64
C ALA A 293 7.88 -11.57 -17.18
N PHE A 294 8.27 -10.83 -16.14
CA PHE A 294 9.59 -10.91 -15.54
C PHE A 294 9.84 -12.30 -14.93
N ALA A 295 8.94 -12.77 -14.07
CA ALA A 295 9.05 -14.07 -13.41
C ALA A 295 9.03 -15.24 -14.40
N ALA A 296 8.28 -15.12 -15.51
CA ALA A 296 8.28 -16.13 -16.57
C ALA A 296 9.62 -16.19 -17.34
N ARG A 297 10.31 -15.06 -17.53
CA ARG A 297 11.64 -15.02 -18.17
C ARG A 297 12.77 -15.43 -17.25
N HIS A 298 12.60 -15.23 -15.94
CA HIS A 298 13.58 -15.54 -14.89
C HIS A 298 13.00 -16.59 -13.92
N PRO A 299 12.79 -17.84 -14.35
CA PRO A 299 12.09 -18.87 -13.56
C PRO A 299 12.85 -19.30 -12.29
N ASP A 300 14.10 -18.90 -12.14
CA ASP A 300 14.98 -19.07 -10.98
C ASP A 300 14.94 -17.89 -9.99
N VAL A 301 14.16 -16.84 -10.28
CA VAL A 301 14.01 -15.65 -9.44
C VAL A 301 12.65 -15.63 -8.77
N LEU A 302 12.62 -15.75 -7.44
CA LEU A 302 11.39 -15.58 -6.68
C LEU A 302 11.15 -14.11 -6.37
N VAL A 303 10.01 -13.57 -6.81
CA VAL A 303 9.55 -12.22 -6.44
C VAL A 303 8.55 -12.33 -5.30
N VAL A 304 8.88 -11.73 -4.17
CA VAL A 304 8.07 -11.67 -2.95
C VAL A 304 7.55 -10.24 -2.78
N VAL A 305 6.23 -10.09 -2.61
CA VAL A 305 5.55 -8.79 -2.60
C VAL A 305 4.66 -8.69 -1.36
N SER A 306 4.64 -7.53 -0.72
CA SER A 306 3.71 -7.23 0.38
C SER A 306 2.26 -7.16 -0.13
N ALA A 307 1.30 -7.75 0.60
CA ALA A 307 -0.09 -7.81 0.14
C ALA A 307 -0.83 -6.45 0.12
N GLY A 308 -0.36 -5.48 0.91
CA GLY A 308 -1.02 -4.19 1.14
C GLY A 308 -1.55 -4.05 2.57
N ASN A 309 -1.79 -2.80 2.99
CA ASN A 309 -2.19 -2.46 4.37
C ASN A 309 -3.61 -1.87 4.46
N ASP A 310 -4.44 -2.05 3.42
CA ASP A 310 -5.81 -1.52 3.32
C ASP A 310 -6.90 -2.46 3.87
N GLY A 311 -6.51 -3.46 4.67
CA GLY A 311 -7.47 -4.24 5.44
C GLY A 311 -8.21 -3.38 6.48
N PRO A 312 -9.24 -3.93 7.16
CA PRO A 312 -9.63 -5.34 7.17
C PRO A 312 -10.63 -5.75 6.07
N GLY A 313 -11.13 -4.82 5.25
CA GLY A 313 -12.14 -5.10 4.22
C GLY A 313 -11.69 -6.16 3.20
N ILE A 314 -12.64 -6.88 2.62
CA ILE A 314 -12.34 -7.85 1.54
C ILE A 314 -12.15 -7.13 0.21
N SER A 315 -11.39 -7.75 -0.70
CA SER A 315 -11.03 -7.15 -1.99
C SER A 315 -10.14 -5.91 -1.86
N THR A 316 -9.10 -6.03 -1.02
CA THR A 316 -8.18 -4.93 -0.66
C THR A 316 -6.72 -5.25 -0.99
N VAL A 317 -6.43 -6.43 -1.56
CA VAL A 317 -5.08 -6.76 -2.07
C VAL A 317 -4.70 -5.76 -3.16
N GLY A 318 -3.57 -5.10 -3.00
CA GLY A 318 -3.06 -4.10 -3.93
C GLY A 318 -2.23 -4.68 -5.08
N PHE A 319 -1.94 -3.85 -6.08
CA PHE A 319 -0.89 -4.16 -7.06
C PHE A 319 0.46 -3.62 -6.56
N PRO A 320 1.58 -4.33 -6.80
CA PRO A 320 1.72 -5.46 -7.72
C PRO A 320 1.52 -6.86 -7.07
N ALA A 321 0.99 -6.92 -5.84
CA ALA A 321 0.79 -8.17 -5.12
C ALA A 321 -0.31 -9.06 -5.74
N SER A 322 -1.15 -8.46 -6.57
CA SER A 322 -2.17 -9.10 -7.39
C SER A 322 -1.64 -9.95 -8.56
N ALA A 323 -0.35 -9.83 -8.91
CA ALA A 323 0.29 -10.66 -9.92
C ALA A 323 0.23 -12.17 -9.60
N ASP A 324 0.10 -13.01 -10.63
CA ASP A 324 -0.09 -14.46 -10.44
C ASP A 324 1.18 -15.15 -9.92
N LEU A 325 2.31 -14.81 -10.52
CA LEU A 325 3.58 -15.52 -10.33
C LEU A 325 4.32 -14.99 -9.10
N ALA A 326 4.15 -13.72 -8.75
CA ALA A 326 4.64 -13.15 -7.51
C ALA A 326 4.05 -13.86 -6.28
N LEU A 327 4.83 -13.94 -5.19
CA LEU A 327 4.41 -14.49 -3.92
C LEU A 327 3.95 -13.35 -3.02
N SER A 328 2.63 -13.24 -2.80
CA SER A 328 2.01 -12.19 -2.00
C SER A 328 1.95 -12.56 -0.51
N VAL A 329 2.40 -11.65 0.36
CA VAL A 329 2.57 -11.92 1.79
C VAL A 329 1.69 -11.02 2.66
N CYS A 330 0.84 -11.66 3.46
CA CYS A 330 0.03 -11.05 4.50
C CYS A 330 0.84 -10.84 5.80
N ALA A 331 0.39 -9.92 6.66
CA ALA A 331 1.06 -9.60 7.92
C ALA A 331 0.38 -10.21 9.14
N LEU A 332 1.20 -10.76 10.04
CA LEU A 332 0.79 -11.12 11.40
C LEU A 332 1.26 -10.06 12.39
N VAL A 333 0.51 -9.85 13.47
CA VAL A 333 1.03 -9.27 14.71
C VAL A 333 1.57 -10.45 15.52
N PRO A 334 2.91 -10.56 15.69
CA PRO A 334 3.50 -11.64 16.45
C PRO A 334 3.07 -11.59 17.91
N GLY A 335 3.00 -12.75 18.55
CA GLY A 335 2.54 -12.89 19.94
C GLY A 335 3.18 -11.91 20.92
N VAL A 336 4.49 -11.68 20.79
CA VAL A 336 5.25 -10.75 21.65
C VAL A 336 4.78 -9.30 21.55
N PHE A 337 4.20 -8.90 20.41
CA PHE A 337 3.59 -7.59 20.20
C PHE A 337 2.08 -7.60 20.48
N ALA A 338 1.43 -8.76 20.38
CA ALA A 338 0.01 -8.92 20.65
C ALA A 338 -0.32 -8.88 22.15
N ARG A 339 0.56 -9.44 22.98
CA ARG A 339 0.50 -9.36 24.45
C ARG A 339 1.93 -9.38 25.00
N ALA A 340 2.20 -8.47 25.94
CA ALA A 340 3.47 -8.46 26.65
C ALA A 340 3.74 -9.83 27.32
N PRO A 341 4.99 -10.31 27.37
CA PRO A 341 5.33 -11.52 28.11
C PRO A 341 4.95 -11.38 29.59
N GLU A 342 4.24 -12.37 30.13
CA GLU A 342 3.85 -12.44 31.54
C GLU A 342 4.42 -13.75 32.14
N PRO A 343 4.99 -13.75 33.36
CA PRO A 343 5.72 -14.90 33.90
C PRO A 343 4.93 -16.21 33.96
N ASP A 344 3.62 -16.13 34.21
CA ASP A 344 2.76 -17.29 34.44
C ASP A 344 1.87 -17.64 33.23
N LEU A 345 2.01 -16.93 32.12
CA LEU A 345 1.22 -17.17 30.91
C LEU A 345 2.11 -17.70 29.77
N PRO A 346 1.59 -18.64 28.96
CA PRO A 346 2.29 -19.01 27.73
C PRO A 346 2.44 -17.78 26.82
N PRO A 347 3.46 -17.76 25.94
CA PRO A 347 3.55 -16.74 24.90
C PRO A 347 2.23 -16.64 24.14
N ALA A 348 1.78 -15.41 23.87
CA ALA A 348 0.59 -15.23 23.06
C ALA A 348 0.82 -15.82 21.65
N PRO A 349 -0.22 -16.38 21.01
CA PRO A 349 -0.12 -16.79 19.62
C PRO A 349 -0.01 -15.56 18.71
N ASP A 350 0.57 -15.76 17.52
CA ASP A 350 0.50 -14.79 16.45
C ASP A 350 -0.96 -14.59 16.03
N VAL A 351 -1.35 -13.34 15.77
CA VAL A 351 -2.68 -13.00 15.28
C VAL A 351 -2.57 -12.35 13.92
N LEU A 352 -3.54 -12.59 13.04
CA LEU A 352 -3.58 -11.92 11.75
C LEU A 352 -3.76 -10.41 11.96
N SER A 353 -2.95 -9.59 11.31
CA SER A 353 -3.10 -8.14 11.47
C SER A 353 -4.39 -7.67 10.78
N TRP A 354 -5.14 -6.79 11.44
CA TRP A 354 -6.40 -6.30 10.89
C TRP A 354 -6.18 -5.39 9.68
N TRP A 355 -5.07 -4.67 9.62
CA TRP A 355 -4.70 -3.85 8.47
C TRP A 355 -4.16 -4.67 7.27
N SER A 356 -3.76 -5.94 7.44
CA SER A 356 -3.31 -6.72 6.28
C SER A 356 -4.44 -6.84 5.26
N ALA A 357 -4.15 -6.49 4.00
CA ALA A 357 -5.07 -6.61 2.88
C ALA A 357 -5.58 -8.05 2.71
N ARG A 358 -6.80 -8.17 2.19
CA ARG A 358 -7.57 -9.42 2.09
C ARG A 358 -8.01 -9.65 0.65
N GLY A 359 -8.03 -10.93 0.24
CA GLY A 359 -8.56 -11.34 -1.05
C GLY A 359 -10.04 -11.03 -1.22
N GLY A 360 -10.53 -11.29 -2.43
CA GLY A 360 -11.92 -11.04 -2.82
C GLY A 360 -12.10 -11.54 -4.25
N GLU A 361 -11.78 -10.68 -5.21
CA GLU A 361 -11.67 -11.03 -6.63
C GLU A 361 -10.42 -11.86 -6.94
N LEU A 362 -9.39 -11.76 -6.09
CA LEU A 362 -8.18 -12.58 -6.20
C LEU A 362 -8.10 -13.66 -5.12
N ALA A 363 -7.54 -14.80 -5.51
CA ALA A 363 -7.13 -15.87 -4.61
C ALA A 363 -5.79 -15.54 -3.92
N LYS A 364 -5.69 -14.33 -3.36
CA LYS A 364 -4.54 -13.74 -2.66
C LYS A 364 -4.95 -13.32 -1.25
N PRO A 365 -4.02 -13.08 -0.30
CA PRO A 365 -2.57 -13.33 -0.37
C PRO A 365 -2.24 -14.83 -0.53
N ASP A 366 -0.98 -15.14 -0.81
CA ASP A 366 -0.53 -16.54 -0.94
C ASP A 366 -0.25 -17.16 0.44
N LEU A 367 0.35 -16.41 1.36
CA LEU A 367 0.71 -16.86 2.70
C LEU A 367 0.92 -15.66 3.64
N CYS A 368 1.18 -15.92 4.92
CA CYS A 368 1.38 -14.90 5.95
C CYS A 368 2.72 -15.06 6.64
N ALA A 369 3.28 -13.96 7.12
CA ALA A 369 4.49 -13.96 7.94
C ALA A 369 4.41 -12.87 9.03
N PRO A 370 5.24 -12.95 10.08
CA PRO A 370 5.41 -11.88 11.06
C PRO A 370 5.60 -10.51 10.38
N GLY A 371 4.67 -9.59 10.61
CA GLY A 371 4.65 -8.27 9.98
C GLY A 371 4.95 -7.13 10.94
N VAL A 372 5.39 -7.40 12.17
CA VAL A 372 5.87 -6.40 13.13
C VAL A 372 7.22 -6.88 13.66
N ALA A 373 8.24 -6.02 13.61
CA ALA A 373 9.58 -6.40 14.04
C ALA A 373 10.39 -5.19 14.53
N PHE A 374 11.32 -5.46 15.44
CA PHE A 374 12.41 -4.58 15.82
C PHE A 374 13.59 -4.81 14.88
N SER A 375 13.90 -3.84 14.02
CA SER A 375 14.97 -3.93 13.01
C SER A 375 15.78 -2.63 12.94
N THR A 376 16.93 -2.67 12.28
CA THR A 376 17.80 -1.51 12.13
C THR A 376 17.11 -0.39 11.34
N VAL A 377 17.42 0.84 11.70
CA VAL A 377 16.95 2.08 11.07
C VAL A 377 18.14 3.02 10.86
N PRO A 378 18.07 3.99 9.95
CA PRO A 378 19.07 5.05 9.85
C PRO A 378 19.22 5.83 11.17
N PRO A 379 20.39 6.45 11.44
CA PRO A 379 20.63 7.20 12.67
C PRO A 379 19.57 8.27 12.98
N TRP A 380 19.05 8.96 11.97
CA TRP A 380 18.00 9.98 12.11
C TRP A 380 16.61 9.43 12.53
N ARG A 381 16.45 8.10 12.65
CA ARG A 381 15.20 7.42 13.12
C ARG A 381 15.39 6.53 14.34
N VAL A 382 16.51 6.65 15.06
CA VAL A 382 16.70 5.93 16.32
C VAL A 382 15.53 6.21 17.27
N GLY A 383 14.98 5.16 17.88
CA GLY A 383 13.74 5.19 18.66
C GLY A 383 12.50 4.69 17.91
N GLU A 384 12.57 4.51 16.59
CA GLU A 384 11.51 3.98 15.74
C GLU A 384 11.84 2.59 15.15
N GLU A 385 12.59 1.77 15.88
CA GLU A 385 13.04 0.45 15.42
C GLU A 385 11.89 -0.56 15.28
N ILE A 386 10.76 -0.33 15.95
CA ILE A 386 9.56 -1.18 15.87
C ILE A 386 8.64 -0.62 14.78
N ALA A 387 8.55 -1.32 13.66
CA ALA A 387 7.63 -1.00 12.57
C ALA A 387 6.71 -2.17 12.25
N GLY A 388 5.52 -1.88 11.73
CA GLY A 388 4.49 -2.87 11.43
C GLY A 388 3.82 -2.64 10.07
N GLY A 389 3.69 -3.71 9.29
CA GLY A 389 3.10 -3.70 7.95
C GLY A 389 3.34 -4.99 7.18
N THR A 390 2.61 -5.19 6.08
CA THR A 390 2.91 -6.26 5.11
C THR A 390 4.31 -6.08 4.50
N SER A 391 4.82 -4.85 4.47
CA SER A 391 6.20 -4.52 4.10
C SER A 391 7.27 -5.16 4.98
N GLN A 392 6.97 -5.49 6.24
CA GLN A 392 7.85 -6.20 7.17
C GLN A 392 7.64 -7.73 7.12
N ALA A 393 6.49 -8.18 6.61
CA ALA A 393 6.20 -9.60 6.41
C ALA A 393 6.83 -10.16 5.14
N ALA A 394 6.82 -9.42 4.03
CA ALA A 394 7.49 -9.80 2.78
C ALA A 394 8.98 -10.15 2.96
N PRO A 395 9.83 -9.34 3.64
CA PRO A 395 11.26 -9.65 3.81
C PRO A 395 11.50 -10.89 4.66
N GLN A 396 10.58 -11.24 5.58
CA GLN A 396 10.67 -12.52 6.30
C GLN A 396 10.66 -13.69 5.31
N VAL A 397 9.69 -13.69 4.39
CA VAL A 397 9.54 -14.75 3.39
C VAL A 397 10.68 -14.72 2.36
N ALA A 398 11.14 -13.53 1.96
CA ALA A 398 12.30 -13.41 1.08
C ALA A 398 13.56 -14.03 1.73
N GLY A 399 13.79 -13.77 3.01
CA GLY A 399 14.85 -14.40 3.78
C GLY A 399 14.66 -15.92 3.90
N MET A 400 13.44 -16.41 4.16
CA MET A 400 13.17 -17.86 4.22
C MET A 400 13.50 -18.54 2.89
N ALA A 401 13.16 -17.92 1.76
CA ALA A 401 13.53 -18.43 0.44
C ALA A 401 15.06 -18.47 0.26
N ALA A 402 15.79 -17.46 0.75
CA ALA A 402 17.25 -17.47 0.73
C ALA A 402 17.85 -18.58 1.61
N LEU A 403 17.28 -18.85 2.79
CA LEU A 403 17.70 -19.99 3.64
C LEU A 403 17.55 -21.32 2.88
N LEU A 404 16.37 -21.58 2.30
CA LEU A 404 16.08 -22.79 1.53
C LEU A 404 17.00 -22.94 0.31
N GLN A 405 17.26 -21.83 -0.38
CA GLN A 405 18.16 -21.81 -1.53
C GLN A 405 19.62 -22.07 -1.13
N SER A 406 20.08 -21.53 -0.01
CA SER A 406 21.43 -21.79 0.51
C SER A 406 21.62 -23.25 0.94
N ALA A 407 20.60 -23.85 1.56
CA ALA A 407 20.60 -25.27 1.92
C ALA A 407 20.72 -26.16 0.68
N SER A 408 19.86 -25.94 -0.32
CA SER A 408 19.85 -26.72 -1.56
C SER A 408 21.12 -26.54 -2.41
N ALA A 409 21.76 -25.37 -2.36
CA ALA A 409 22.97 -25.10 -3.12
C ALA A 409 24.15 -26.00 -2.70
N ARG A 410 24.19 -26.43 -1.42
CA ARG A 410 25.21 -27.36 -0.91
C ARG A 410 25.12 -28.75 -1.54
N ASP A 411 23.91 -29.13 -1.95
CA ASP A 411 23.64 -30.37 -2.67
C ASP A 411 23.81 -30.21 -4.19
N GLY A 412 24.41 -29.09 -4.64
CA GLY A 412 24.61 -28.77 -6.06
C GLY A 412 23.32 -28.41 -6.80
N ARG A 413 22.22 -28.14 -6.09
CA ARG A 413 20.89 -27.90 -6.67
C ARG A 413 20.48 -26.44 -6.53
N ARG A 414 20.28 -25.79 -7.68
CA ARG A 414 19.62 -24.47 -7.75
C ARG A 414 18.11 -24.66 -7.80
N LEU A 415 17.37 -23.97 -6.92
CA LEU A 415 15.92 -24.09 -6.87
C LEU A 415 15.29 -23.12 -7.86
N ARG A 416 14.16 -23.51 -8.46
CA ARG A 416 13.35 -22.58 -9.23
C ARG A 416 12.42 -21.81 -8.28
N ALA A 417 11.96 -20.65 -8.72
CA ALA A 417 11.00 -19.84 -7.98
C ALA A 417 9.71 -20.62 -7.66
N VAL A 418 9.25 -21.45 -8.60
CA VAL A 418 8.08 -22.33 -8.38
C VAL A 418 8.32 -23.37 -7.30
N ASP A 419 9.52 -23.93 -7.19
CA ASP A 419 9.84 -24.94 -6.18
C ASP A 419 9.81 -24.31 -4.78
N LEU A 420 10.43 -23.13 -4.63
CA LEU A 420 10.41 -22.33 -3.40
C LEU A 420 8.98 -21.93 -3.00
N LYS A 421 8.23 -21.33 -3.94
CA LYS A 421 6.84 -20.90 -3.72
C LYS A 421 5.97 -22.07 -3.29
N ARG A 422 6.07 -23.21 -3.97
CA ARG A 422 5.26 -24.41 -3.63
C ARG A 422 5.66 -25.03 -2.31
N ALA A 423 6.95 -25.14 -2.00
CA ALA A 423 7.39 -25.67 -0.71
C ALA A 423 6.87 -24.83 0.46
N LEU A 424 6.95 -23.50 0.37
CA LEU A 424 6.45 -22.57 1.39
C LEU A 424 4.92 -22.67 1.54
N MET A 425 4.17 -22.71 0.43
CA MET A 425 2.71 -22.78 0.47
C MET A 425 2.17 -24.15 0.90
N ALA A 426 2.76 -25.24 0.41
CA ALA A 426 2.29 -26.60 0.69
C ALA A 426 2.50 -27.03 2.14
N THR A 427 3.46 -26.40 2.82
CA THR A 427 3.81 -26.69 4.21
C THR A 427 3.35 -25.61 5.20
N ALA A 428 2.63 -24.59 4.70
CA ALA A 428 2.07 -23.55 5.54
C ALA A 428 0.96 -24.08 6.45
N VAL A 429 0.91 -23.56 7.67
CA VAL A 429 -0.06 -23.94 8.69
C VAL A 429 -1.12 -22.83 8.78
N PRO A 430 -2.41 -23.13 8.49
CA PRO A 430 -3.48 -22.16 8.63
C PRO A 430 -3.70 -21.75 10.10
N LEU A 431 -3.92 -20.45 10.32
CA LEU A 431 -4.41 -19.89 11.57
C LEU A 431 -5.84 -20.37 11.85
N PRO A 432 -6.17 -20.78 13.09
CA PRO A 432 -7.52 -21.18 13.47
C PRO A 432 -8.55 -20.07 13.25
N GLY A 433 -9.70 -20.40 12.65
CA GLY A 433 -10.82 -19.47 12.48
C GLY A 433 -10.63 -18.37 11.43
N VAL A 434 -9.53 -18.39 10.67
CA VAL A 434 -9.20 -17.39 9.65
C VAL A 434 -9.42 -17.96 8.24
N THR A 435 -10.06 -17.21 7.34
CA THR A 435 -10.42 -17.73 6.00
C THR A 435 -9.27 -17.69 5.01
N THR A 436 -9.35 -18.43 3.91
CA THR A 436 -8.32 -18.40 2.85
C THR A 436 -8.16 -17.06 2.13
N LEU A 437 -9.20 -16.20 2.16
CA LEU A 437 -9.11 -14.81 1.68
C LEU A 437 -8.22 -13.97 2.59
N ASP A 438 -8.19 -14.31 3.87
CA ASP A 438 -7.49 -13.53 4.87
C ASP A 438 -6.02 -13.91 4.97
N GLN A 439 -5.70 -15.20 4.84
CA GLN A 439 -4.36 -15.73 5.14
C GLN A 439 -3.68 -16.54 4.04
N GLY A 440 -4.33 -16.74 2.89
CA GLY A 440 -3.77 -17.59 1.87
C GLY A 440 -3.71 -19.06 2.32
N PHE A 441 -2.51 -19.65 2.26
CA PHE A 441 -2.21 -20.99 2.73
C PHE A 441 -1.82 -21.04 4.23
N GLY A 442 -1.67 -19.89 4.89
CA GLY A 442 -1.29 -19.77 6.30
C GLY A 442 0.18 -19.37 6.48
N VAL A 443 0.77 -19.79 7.60
CA VAL A 443 2.14 -19.40 8.01
C VAL A 443 3.14 -20.48 7.59
N PRO A 444 4.16 -20.16 6.76
CA PRO A 444 5.14 -21.15 6.30
C PRO A 444 6.09 -21.56 7.43
N HIS A 445 6.59 -22.81 7.36
CA HIS A 445 7.61 -23.31 8.29
C HIS A 445 8.86 -23.78 7.53
N VAL A 446 9.99 -23.10 7.72
CA VAL A 446 11.21 -23.29 6.89
C VAL A 446 11.69 -24.75 6.88
N GLN A 447 11.74 -25.41 8.03
CA GLN A 447 12.15 -26.83 8.08
C GLN A 447 11.24 -27.75 7.26
N ALA A 448 9.92 -27.54 7.33
CA ALA A 448 8.96 -28.37 6.62
C ALA A 448 9.08 -28.13 5.11
N ALA A 449 9.23 -26.86 4.69
CA ALA A 449 9.50 -26.50 3.30
C ALA A 449 10.81 -27.14 2.80
N HIS A 450 11.87 -27.16 3.61
CA HIS A 450 13.12 -27.83 3.26
C HIS A 450 12.94 -29.35 3.06
N GLN A 451 12.22 -30.02 3.97
CA GLN A 451 11.90 -31.45 3.83
C GLN A 451 11.07 -31.74 2.59
N TRP A 452 10.10 -30.88 2.27
CA TRP A 452 9.32 -30.97 1.04
C TRP A 452 10.20 -30.88 -0.21
N LEU A 453 11.20 -29.98 -0.21
CA LEU A 453 12.15 -29.85 -1.31
C LEU A 453 13.06 -31.07 -1.48
N LEU A 454 13.50 -31.69 -0.37
CA LEU A 454 14.32 -32.90 -0.37
C LEU A 454 13.53 -34.12 -0.88
N ALA A 455 12.24 -34.19 -0.58
CA ALA A 455 11.34 -35.22 -1.10
C ALA A 455 11.12 -35.15 -2.63
N SER A 456 11.64 -34.11 -3.30
CA SER A 456 11.66 -33.96 -4.76
C SER A 456 10.28 -34.00 -5.41
N HIS A 457 9.28 -33.46 -4.70
CA HIS A 457 7.93 -33.27 -5.22
C HIS A 457 7.94 -32.40 -6.49
N GLN A 458 7.07 -32.72 -7.44
CA GLN A 458 6.97 -31.94 -8.69
C GLN A 458 6.20 -30.64 -8.46
N ALA A 459 6.88 -29.51 -8.63
CA ALA A 459 6.26 -28.19 -8.56
C ALA A 459 5.77 -27.74 -9.95
N GLY A 460 4.48 -27.41 -10.03
CA GLY A 460 3.82 -26.85 -11.22
C GLY A 460 3.39 -25.41 -11.07
N ILE A 461 3.31 -24.70 -12.20
CA ILE A 461 2.75 -23.35 -12.27
C ILE A 461 1.36 -23.46 -12.87
N TYR A 462 0.35 -23.23 -12.03
CA TYR A 462 -1.05 -23.21 -12.41
C TYR A 462 -1.55 -21.77 -12.38
N VAL A 463 -2.14 -21.33 -13.48
CA VAL A 463 -2.83 -20.04 -13.57
C VAL A 463 -4.33 -20.32 -13.57
N VAL A 464 -5.04 -19.70 -12.63
CA VAL A 464 -6.47 -19.87 -12.43
C VAL A 464 -7.17 -18.56 -12.78
N ARG A 465 -8.26 -18.67 -13.55
CA ARG A 465 -9.17 -17.56 -13.86
C ARG A 465 -10.60 -17.94 -13.55
N ALA A 466 -11.29 -17.12 -12.76
CA ALA A 466 -12.73 -17.25 -12.60
C ALA A 466 -13.42 -16.67 -13.84
N LEU A 467 -14.24 -17.45 -14.53
CA LEU A 467 -14.97 -16.97 -15.69
C LEU A 467 -16.27 -16.28 -15.22
N PRO A 468 -16.58 -15.07 -15.72
CA PRO A 468 -17.86 -14.42 -15.47
C PRO A 468 -19.01 -15.22 -16.10
N ASP A 469 -20.21 -14.98 -15.61
CA ASP A 469 -21.47 -15.53 -16.13
C ASP A 469 -21.77 -14.94 -17.52
N GLY A 470 -21.03 -15.41 -18.53
CA GLY A 470 -21.06 -14.85 -19.88
C GLY A 470 -19.86 -15.23 -20.77
N GLY A 471 -18.81 -15.85 -20.23
CA GLY A 471 -17.75 -16.49 -21.04
C GLY A 471 -16.60 -15.59 -21.53
N ASN A 472 -16.53 -14.31 -21.15
CA ASN A 472 -15.33 -13.49 -21.38
C ASN A 472 -14.22 -13.82 -20.38
N ALA A 473 -12.95 -13.74 -20.76
CA ALA A 473 -11.84 -13.97 -19.82
C ALA A 473 -11.78 -12.84 -18.78
N SER A 474 -12.15 -13.12 -17.52
CA SER A 474 -11.80 -12.23 -16.40
C SER A 474 -10.33 -12.43 -16.03
N ARG A 475 -9.70 -11.38 -15.49
CA ARG A 475 -8.37 -11.48 -14.87
C ARG A 475 -8.43 -11.92 -13.40
N ALA A 476 -9.62 -11.96 -12.80
CA ALA A 476 -9.86 -12.45 -11.44
C ALA A 476 -9.43 -13.91 -11.29
N SER A 477 -8.71 -14.22 -10.21
CA SER A 477 -8.27 -15.58 -9.86
C SER A 477 -9.21 -16.28 -8.87
N ALA A 478 -10.16 -15.54 -8.27
CA ALA A 478 -11.23 -16.06 -7.43
C ALA A 478 -12.61 -15.67 -7.97
N ALA A 479 -13.62 -16.48 -7.66
CA ALA A 479 -15.00 -16.15 -7.93
C ALA A 479 -15.55 -15.28 -6.79
N TYR A 480 -16.11 -14.12 -7.14
CA TYR A 480 -16.51 -13.11 -6.17
C TYR A 480 -17.93 -12.61 -6.41
N ARG A 481 -18.84 -12.91 -5.48
CA ARG A 481 -20.24 -12.45 -5.49
C ARG A 481 -20.52 -11.54 -4.29
N ARG A 482 -20.05 -10.29 -4.37
CA ARG A 482 -20.25 -9.29 -3.31
C ARG A 482 -21.71 -8.88 -3.13
N ASN A 483 -22.47 -8.84 -4.23
CA ASN A 483 -23.88 -8.48 -4.22
C ASN A 483 -24.81 -9.70 -3.95
N GLY A 484 -24.26 -10.84 -3.57
CA GLY A 484 -24.98 -12.12 -3.49
C GLY A 484 -25.16 -12.78 -4.85
N LEU A 485 -25.87 -13.92 -4.85
CA LEU A 485 -26.27 -14.60 -6.09
C LEU A 485 -27.23 -13.71 -6.88
N ALA A 486 -27.08 -13.67 -8.21
CA ALA A 486 -27.93 -12.84 -9.07
C ALA A 486 -29.40 -13.29 -9.07
N SER A 487 -29.62 -14.59 -8.89
CA SER A 487 -30.94 -15.20 -8.71
C SER A 487 -30.80 -16.58 -8.06
N PRO A 488 -31.88 -17.25 -7.64
CA PRO A 488 -31.82 -18.63 -7.18
C PRO A 488 -31.29 -19.63 -8.22
N SER A 489 -31.27 -19.27 -9.52
CA SER A 489 -30.71 -20.10 -10.59
C SER A 489 -29.22 -19.82 -10.87
N ASP A 490 -28.65 -18.73 -10.34
CA ASP A 490 -27.21 -18.45 -10.36
C ASP A 490 -26.49 -19.42 -9.41
N THR A 491 -26.23 -20.62 -9.92
CA THR A 491 -25.72 -21.76 -9.15
C THR A 491 -24.44 -22.33 -9.72
N VAL A 492 -23.93 -21.81 -10.83
CA VAL A 492 -22.76 -22.39 -11.50
C VAL A 492 -21.66 -21.35 -11.57
N GLN A 493 -20.45 -21.74 -11.18
CA GLN A 493 -19.25 -20.95 -11.40
C GLN A 493 -18.26 -21.74 -12.21
N ARG A 494 -17.71 -21.12 -13.25
CA ARG A 494 -16.68 -21.73 -14.09
C ARG A 494 -15.32 -21.14 -13.78
N PHE A 495 -14.30 -21.99 -13.80
CA PHE A 495 -12.90 -21.59 -13.72
C PHE A 495 -12.16 -22.13 -14.94
N GLN A 496 -11.26 -21.34 -15.51
CA GLN A 496 -10.27 -21.80 -16.46
C GLN A 496 -8.96 -22.02 -15.71
N VAL A 497 -8.36 -23.20 -15.88
CA VAL A 497 -7.08 -23.57 -15.30
C VAL A 497 -6.11 -23.87 -16.43
N SER A 498 -4.96 -23.21 -16.43
CA SER A 498 -3.87 -23.44 -17.40
C SER A 498 -2.55 -23.71 -16.67
N THR A 499 -1.63 -24.35 -17.38
CA THR A 499 -0.25 -24.60 -16.91
C THR A 499 0.72 -23.74 -17.70
N LEU A 500 1.71 -23.16 -17.02
CA LEU A 500 2.84 -22.47 -17.67
C LEU A 500 4.02 -23.42 -17.86
N GLY A 501 4.75 -23.27 -18.98
CA GLY A 501 6.04 -23.94 -19.20
C GLY A 501 5.99 -25.39 -19.68
N GLY A 502 4.93 -25.81 -20.38
CA GLY A 502 4.89 -27.12 -21.05
C GLY A 502 4.84 -28.33 -20.11
N GLN A 503 4.22 -28.18 -18.94
CA GLN A 503 4.04 -29.31 -18.01
C GLN A 503 3.35 -30.49 -18.69
N ALA A 504 3.82 -31.70 -18.37
CA ALA A 504 3.23 -32.95 -18.82
C ALA A 504 1.77 -33.06 -18.38
N ALA A 505 1.01 -33.90 -19.07
CA ALA A 505 -0.39 -34.11 -18.75
C ALA A 505 -0.55 -34.50 -17.27
N ALA A 506 -1.37 -33.76 -16.52
CA ALA A 506 -1.57 -33.94 -15.10
C ALA A 506 -3.03 -34.29 -14.80
N ARG A 507 -3.23 -35.44 -14.15
CA ARG A 507 -4.51 -35.79 -13.53
C ARG A 507 -4.55 -35.19 -12.13
N LEU A 508 -5.54 -34.35 -11.87
CA LEU A 508 -5.70 -33.62 -10.62
C LEU A 508 -6.97 -34.04 -9.92
N LEU A 509 -6.86 -34.43 -8.65
CA LEU A 509 -7.99 -34.73 -7.78
C LEU A 509 -8.50 -33.43 -7.15
N LEU A 510 -9.81 -33.23 -7.20
CA LEU A 510 -10.46 -32.03 -6.67
C LEU A 510 -11.30 -32.35 -5.44
N THR A 511 -11.20 -31.54 -4.41
CA THR A 511 -11.98 -31.68 -3.17
C THR A 511 -12.44 -30.32 -2.68
N SER A 512 -13.75 -30.18 -2.43
CA SER A 512 -14.32 -28.99 -1.78
C SER A 512 -14.10 -29.04 -0.27
N ASP A 513 -13.78 -27.91 0.34
CA ASP A 513 -13.79 -27.72 1.80
C ASP A 513 -15.09 -27.10 2.32
N ALA A 514 -16.04 -26.80 1.43
CA ALA A 514 -17.29 -26.14 1.75
C ALA A 514 -18.49 -26.99 1.34
N GLU A 515 -19.41 -27.18 2.29
CA GLU A 515 -20.62 -27.99 2.09
C GLU A 515 -21.60 -27.43 1.05
N TRP A 516 -21.57 -26.11 0.84
CA TRP A 516 -22.41 -25.41 -0.14
C TRP A 516 -21.79 -25.38 -1.55
N LEU A 517 -20.58 -25.94 -1.73
CA LEU A 517 -19.81 -25.91 -2.96
C LEU A 517 -19.50 -27.32 -3.45
N ARG A 518 -20.03 -27.67 -4.62
CA ARG A 518 -19.79 -28.97 -5.28
C ARG A 518 -18.80 -28.84 -6.43
N THR A 519 -18.03 -29.91 -6.65
CA THR A 519 -16.96 -29.98 -7.65
C THR A 519 -16.97 -31.34 -8.35
N PRO A 520 -16.55 -31.45 -9.63
CA PRO A 520 -16.21 -32.75 -10.21
C PRO A 520 -15.07 -33.41 -9.41
N PRO A 521 -14.97 -34.74 -9.37
CA PRO A 521 -13.98 -35.44 -8.55
C PRO A 521 -12.54 -35.23 -9.02
N GLN A 522 -12.35 -34.92 -10.31
CA GLN A 522 -11.04 -34.76 -10.92
C GLN A 522 -11.12 -33.96 -12.22
N ILE A 523 -9.95 -33.48 -12.67
CA ILE A 523 -9.74 -32.90 -14.00
C ILE A 523 -8.46 -33.43 -14.61
N GLU A 524 -8.34 -33.30 -15.92
CA GLU A 524 -7.11 -33.59 -16.67
C GLU A 524 -6.64 -32.32 -17.37
N LEU A 525 -5.35 -32.01 -17.21
CA LEU A 525 -4.68 -30.93 -17.93
C LEU A 525 -3.72 -31.57 -18.92
N SER A 526 -3.88 -31.34 -20.21
CA SER A 526 -3.06 -31.94 -21.28
C SER A 526 -2.54 -30.88 -22.25
N GLY A 527 -1.90 -29.83 -21.71
CA GLY A 527 -1.34 -28.70 -22.47
C GLY A 527 -2.37 -27.65 -22.95
N GLN A 528 -3.67 -27.98 -22.97
CA GLN A 528 -4.75 -27.02 -23.19
C GLN A 528 -5.37 -26.59 -21.84
N PRO A 529 -5.88 -25.35 -21.73
CA PRO A 529 -6.61 -24.93 -20.55
C PRO A 529 -7.85 -25.80 -20.30
N ALA A 530 -8.06 -26.24 -19.06
CA ALA A 530 -9.27 -26.97 -18.66
C ALA A 530 -10.29 -26.01 -18.05
N VAL A 531 -11.57 -26.23 -18.35
CA VAL A 531 -12.67 -25.50 -17.69
C VAL A 531 -13.27 -26.39 -16.61
N VAL A 532 -13.31 -25.89 -15.38
CA VAL A 532 -13.88 -26.54 -14.21
C VAL A 532 -15.18 -25.86 -13.85
N SER A 533 -16.29 -26.60 -13.87
CA SER A 533 -17.60 -26.10 -13.45
C SER A 533 -17.86 -26.52 -12.01
N LEU A 534 -18.05 -25.55 -11.13
CA LEU A 534 -18.47 -25.75 -9.74
C LEU A 534 -19.96 -25.41 -9.61
N THR A 535 -20.62 -26.03 -8.63
CA THR A 535 -22.05 -25.80 -8.38
C THR A 535 -22.29 -25.37 -6.94
N TYR A 536 -22.99 -24.27 -6.74
CA TYR A 536 -23.45 -23.80 -5.44
C TYR A 536 -24.76 -24.46 -5.04
N ASP A 537 -24.96 -24.59 -3.73
CA ASP A 537 -26.21 -24.94 -3.10
C ASP A 537 -26.81 -23.69 -2.42
N PRO A 538 -27.72 -22.95 -3.08
CA PRO A 538 -28.30 -21.72 -2.52
C PRO A 538 -29.03 -21.94 -1.19
N ALA A 539 -29.56 -23.14 -0.94
CA ALA A 539 -30.26 -23.44 0.30
C ALA A 539 -29.33 -23.38 1.53
N ARG A 540 -28.01 -23.58 1.32
CA ARG A 540 -26.98 -23.47 2.37
C ARG A 540 -26.40 -22.06 2.49
N LEU A 541 -26.80 -21.12 1.64
CA LEU A 541 -26.37 -19.72 1.61
C LEU A 541 -27.48 -18.78 2.07
N SER A 542 -28.13 -19.11 3.18
CA SER A 542 -29.34 -18.41 3.64
C SER A 542 -29.12 -17.40 4.78
N ARG A 543 -28.04 -17.53 5.55
CA ARG A 543 -27.74 -16.62 6.67
C ARG A 543 -26.87 -15.45 6.19
N PRO A 544 -27.18 -14.20 6.57
CA PRO A 544 -26.32 -13.07 6.25
C PRO A 544 -24.88 -13.24 6.78
N GLY A 545 -23.90 -12.93 5.95
CA GLY A 545 -22.49 -13.10 6.26
C GLY A 545 -21.64 -13.38 5.01
N LEU A 546 -20.39 -13.71 5.25
CA LEU A 546 -19.39 -14.08 4.25
C LEU A 546 -19.26 -15.60 4.19
N TYR A 547 -19.43 -16.17 3.00
CA TYR A 547 -19.15 -17.58 2.74
C TYR A 547 -17.91 -17.67 1.87
N VAL A 548 -16.88 -18.33 2.40
CA VAL A 548 -15.64 -18.64 1.68
C VAL A 548 -15.53 -20.14 1.54
N GLY A 549 -15.32 -20.62 0.31
CA GLY A 549 -15.18 -22.02 -0.01
C GLY A 549 -14.14 -22.24 -1.09
N ASN A 550 -13.31 -23.26 -0.94
CA ASN A 550 -12.26 -23.59 -1.88
C ASN A 550 -12.47 -25.00 -2.42
N VAL A 551 -12.21 -25.15 -3.72
CA VAL A 551 -11.92 -26.46 -4.29
C VAL A 551 -10.41 -26.60 -4.40
N TRP A 552 -9.86 -27.52 -3.64
CA TRP A 552 -8.43 -27.82 -3.60
C TRP A 552 -8.06 -28.86 -4.64
N ALA A 553 -7.01 -28.58 -5.41
CA ALA A 553 -6.42 -29.54 -6.33
C ALA A 553 -5.20 -30.24 -5.72
N ARG A 554 -5.05 -31.54 -5.99
CA ARG A 554 -3.87 -32.35 -5.66
C ARG A 554 -3.45 -33.18 -6.86
N ALA A 555 -2.16 -33.38 -7.05
CA ALA A 555 -1.67 -34.29 -8.09
C ALA A 555 -2.05 -35.73 -7.75
N ALA A 556 -2.70 -36.45 -8.67
CA ALA A 556 -3.04 -37.86 -8.46
C ALA A 556 -1.80 -38.75 -8.40
N SER A 557 -0.72 -38.35 -9.08
CA SER A 557 0.56 -39.06 -9.12
C SER A 557 1.41 -38.85 -7.86
N ASP A 558 1.15 -37.79 -7.09
CA ASP A 558 1.89 -37.44 -5.88
C ASP A 558 0.98 -36.70 -4.91
N THR A 559 0.18 -37.45 -4.15
CA THR A 559 -0.73 -36.87 -3.16
C THR A 559 -0.01 -36.33 -1.93
N LEU A 560 1.25 -36.71 -1.72
CA LEU A 560 2.08 -36.28 -0.60
C LEU A 560 2.67 -34.88 -0.82
N ALA A 561 2.80 -34.45 -2.08
CA ALA A 561 3.14 -33.07 -2.42
C ALA A 561 2.14 -32.03 -1.88
N GLY A 562 0.94 -32.46 -1.47
CA GLY A 562 -0.08 -31.60 -0.89
C GLY A 562 -0.92 -30.86 -1.93
N ARG A 563 -1.49 -29.73 -1.51
CA ARG A 563 -2.41 -28.90 -2.32
C ARG A 563 -1.62 -28.07 -3.34
N VAL A 564 -1.93 -28.22 -4.63
CA VAL A 564 -1.18 -27.53 -5.72
C VAL A 564 -1.79 -26.19 -6.14
N PHE A 565 -3.11 -26.06 -6.11
CA PHE A 565 -3.82 -24.78 -6.26
C PHE A 565 -5.21 -24.87 -5.62
N ARG A 566 -5.91 -23.72 -5.59
CA ARG A 566 -7.29 -23.59 -5.11
C ARG A 566 -8.15 -22.86 -6.14
N LEU A 567 -9.42 -23.25 -6.22
CA LEU A 567 -10.48 -22.47 -6.87
C LEU A 567 -11.28 -21.79 -5.76
N THR A 568 -10.92 -20.57 -5.43
CA THR A 568 -11.53 -19.80 -4.32
C THR A 568 -12.87 -19.22 -4.77
N ASN A 569 -13.89 -19.40 -3.93
CA ASN A 569 -15.24 -18.89 -4.15
C ASN A 569 -15.70 -18.10 -2.92
N THR A 570 -16.21 -16.91 -3.18
CA THR A 570 -16.68 -15.98 -2.16
C THR A 570 -18.09 -15.53 -2.49
N VAL A 571 -19.02 -15.77 -1.57
CA VAL A 571 -20.41 -15.31 -1.70
C VAL A 571 -20.79 -14.51 -0.46
N VAL A 572 -21.24 -13.28 -0.68
CA VAL A 572 -21.76 -12.40 0.38
C VAL A 572 -23.27 -12.48 0.40
N VAL A 573 -23.85 -12.79 1.57
CA VAL A 573 -25.29 -12.69 1.81
C VAL A 573 -25.50 -11.45 2.69
N PRO A 574 -26.03 -10.33 2.15
CA PRO A 574 -26.12 -9.09 2.92
C PRO A 574 -27.34 -9.03 3.83
N TYR A 575 -27.24 -8.25 4.89
CA TYR A 575 -28.38 -7.80 5.70
C TYR A 575 -29.19 -6.76 4.92
N HIS A 576 -30.52 -6.87 5.04
CA HIS A 576 -31.46 -5.84 4.62
C HIS A 576 -31.88 -5.02 5.84
N LEU A 577 -31.81 -3.69 5.77
CA LEU A 577 -32.00 -2.80 6.93
C LEU A 577 -33.46 -2.37 7.16
N GLU A 578 -34.39 -3.26 6.85
CA GLU A 578 -35.83 -3.08 7.08
C GLU A 578 -36.34 -4.32 7.84
N PRO A 579 -36.24 -4.36 9.19
CA PRO A 579 -35.90 -3.28 10.15
C PRO A 579 -34.37 -3.01 10.32
N PRO A 580 -33.98 -1.94 11.05
CA PRO A 580 -32.58 -1.65 11.35
C PRO A 580 -31.85 -2.81 12.04
N LEU A 581 -30.56 -2.97 11.74
CA LEU A 581 -29.74 -4.03 12.32
C LEU A 581 -29.17 -3.57 13.65
N THR A 582 -29.30 -4.39 14.69
CA THR A 582 -28.64 -4.20 15.98
C THR A 582 -28.14 -5.55 16.49
N VAL A 583 -26.85 -5.64 16.78
CA VAL A 583 -26.18 -6.89 17.17
C VAL A 583 -25.24 -6.60 18.34
N THR A 584 -25.31 -7.43 19.38
CA THR A 584 -24.35 -7.42 20.49
C THR A 584 -23.54 -8.71 20.48
N ARG A 585 -22.20 -8.62 20.46
CA ARG A 585 -21.28 -9.76 20.40
C ARG A 585 -20.02 -9.48 21.21
N SER A 586 -19.25 -10.53 21.48
CA SER A 586 -17.89 -10.43 22.04
C SER A 586 -16.87 -10.96 21.04
N LEU A 587 -15.74 -10.25 20.92
CA LEU A 587 -14.59 -10.61 20.08
C LEU A 587 -13.36 -10.85 20.95
N GLU A 588 -12.65 -11.94 20.66
CA GLU A 588 -11.32 -12.17 21.23
C GLU A 588 -10.30 -11.16 20.68
N PRO A 589 -9.20 -10.90 21.41
CA PRO A 589 -8.14 -10.02 20.94
C PRO A 589 -7.61 -10.45 19.56
N GLY A 590 -7.52 -9.50 18.63
CA GLY A 590 -7.05 -9.73 17.26
C GLY A 590 -8.12 -10.25 16.29
N ASN A 591 -9.32 -10.58 16.76
CA ASN A 591 -10.40 -11.03 15.90
C ASN A 591 -11.23 -9.87 15.32
N ILE A 592 -11.96 -10.18 14.26
CA ILE A 592 -12.83 -9.24 13.55
C ILE A 592 -14.22 -9.83 13.35
N ASP A 593 -15.23 -8.97 13.27
CA ASP A 593 -16.59 -9.30 12.84
C ASP A 593 -16.98 -8.47 11.62
N ARG A 594 -17.56 -9.11 10.61
CA ARG A 594 -17.94 -8.47 9.34
C ARG A 594 -19.45 -8.40 9.19
N PHE A 595 -19.96 -7.23 8.81
CA PHE A 595 -21.36 -6.98 8.53
C PHE A 595 -21.51 -6.43 7.10
N PHE A 596 -22.16 -7.21 6.25
CA PHE A 596 -22.45 -6.80 4.87
C PHE A 596 -23.86 -6.23 4.80
N VAL A 597 -23.99 -4.96 4.41
CA VAL A 597 -25.23 -4.22 4.51
C VAL A 597 -25.67 -3.77 3.12
N ARG A 598 -26.87 -4.18 2.69
CA ARG A 598 -27.42 -3.75 1.41
C ARG A 598 -27.99 -2.34 1.52
N VAL A 599 -27.43 -1.43 0.72
CA VAL A 599 -27.92 -0.07 0.50
C VAL A 599 -28.63 -0.06 -0.86
N PRO A 600 -29.96 0.11 -0.88
CA PRO A 600 -30.71 0.18 -2.14
C PRO A 600 -30.52 1.54 -2.84
N PRO A 601 -30.81 1.63 -4.15
CA PRO A 601 -30.67 2.86 -4.94
C PRO A 601 -31.45 4.05 -4.43
N ASP A 602 -32.39 3.84 -3.52
CA ASP A 602 -33.23 4.85 -2.91
C ASP A 602 -32.86 5.32 -1.52
N ALA A 603 -31.72 4.88 -1.01
CA ALA A 603 -31.24 5.31 0.29
C ALA A 603 -30.78 6.78 0.26
N GLY A 604 -31.03 7.50 1.36
CA GLY A 604 -30.62 8.89 1.56
C GLY A 604 -29.33 9.06 2.38
N GLY A 605 -28.81 7.95 2.89
CA GLY A 605 -27.59 7.85 3.66
C GLY A 605 -27.45 6.46 4.28
N LEU A 606 -26.36 6.23 4.99
CA LEU A 606 -26.12 5.05 5.80
C LEU A 606 -25.46 5.49 7.11
N ARG A 607 -26.02 5.11 8.26
CA ARG A 607 -25.35 5.27 9.55
C ARG A 607 -25.00 3.92 10.14
N VAL A 608 -23.73 3.72 10.46
CA VAL A 608 -23.24 2.57 11.22
C VAL A 608 -22.64 3.05 12.54
N SER A 609 -22.85 2.31 13.61
CA SER A 609 -22.44 2.71 14.96
C SER A 609 -21.89 1.53 15.74
N LEU A 610 -20.88 1.82 16.56
CA LEU A 610 -20.20 0.89 17.45
C LEU A 610 -20.27 1.46 18.86
N GLY A 611 -20.86 0.71 19.79
CA GLY A 611 -20.75 0.98 21.23
C GLY A 611 -19.96 -0.14 21.91
N VAL A 612 -19.08 0.18 22.86
CA VAL A 612 -18.30 -0.83 23.59
C VAL A 612 -18.81 -0.93 25.03
N SER A 613 -19.35 -2.09 25.39
CA SER A 613 -19.90 -2.33 26.72
C SER A 613 -18.87 -2.88 27.72
N SER A 614 -17.84 -3.59 27.23
CA SER A 614 -16.73 -4.10 28.06
C SER A 614 -15.48 -4.33 27.22
N GLY A 615 -14.29 -4.26 27.84
CA GLY A 615 -13.00 -4.32 27.13
C GLY A 615 -12.40 -2.92 26.96
N ARG A 616 -11.19 -2.81 26.39
CA ARG A 616 -10.49 -1.52 26.29
C ARG A 616 -11.06 -0.62 25.19
N SER A 617 -11.03 -1.08 23.95
CA SER A 617 -11.52 -0.35 22.78
C SER A 617 -11.78 -1.30 21.61
N ALA A 618 -12.64 -0.89 20.68
CA ALA A 618 -12.80 -1.52 19.37
C ALA A 618 -12.84 -0.46 18.27
N MET A 619 -12.44 -0.87 17.08
CA MET A 619 -12.48 -0.05 15.86
C MET A 619 -13.62 -0.52 14.97
N LEU A 620 -14.29 0.40 14.30
CA LEU A 620 -15.26 0.14 13.22
C LEU A 620 -14.72 0.75 11.94
N SER A 621 -14.50 -0.07 10.91
CA SER A 621 -14.14 0.37 9.55
C SER A 621 -15.29 0.15 8.58
N LEU A 622 -15.49 1.07 7.62
CA LEU A 622 -16.54 0.99 6.60
C LEU A 622 -15.93 1.01 5.20
N PHE A 623 -16.38 0.09 4.35
CA PHE A 623 -15.94 -0.08 2.98
C PHE A 623 -17.12 0.07 2.02
N GLU A 624 -16.91 0.86 0.96
CA GLU A 624 -17.86 1.11 -0.12
C GLU A 624 -18.16 -0.13 -0.96
N PRO A 625 -19.26 -0.17 -1.74
CA PRO A 625 -19.62 -1.25 -2.67
C PRO A 625 -18.51 -1.73 -3.61
N SER A 626 -17.52 -0.89 -3.90
CA SER A 626 -16.32 -1.21 -4.68
C SER A 626 -15.27 -2.04 -3.93
N GLY A 627 -15.40 -2.25 -2.62
CA GLY A 627 -14.38 -2.91 -1.78
C GLY A 627 -13.41 -1.94 -1.10
N GLN A 628 -13.40 -0.67 -1.49
CA GLN A 628 -12.45 0.33 -1.03
C GLN A 628 -12.94 1.02 0.26
N PRO A 629 -12.05 1.56 1.11
CA PRO A 629 -12.46 2.34 2.29
C PRO A 629 -13.42 3.48 1.93
N ALA A 630 -14.42 3.71 2.78
CA ALA A 630 -15.41 4.75 2.54
C ALA A 630 -14.80 6.16 2.54
N ARG A 631 -15.06 6.92 1.48
CA ARG A 631 -14.46 8.25 1.20
C ARG A 631 -14.76 9.31 2.26
N SER A 632 -15.94 9.24 2.88
CA SER A 632 -16.46 10.28 3.77
C SER A 632 -16.06 10.07 5.24
N ALA A 633 -15.81 8.83 5.66
CA ALA A 633 -15.42 8.44 7.02
C ALA A 633 -15.09 6.93 7.06
N GLY A 634 -13.84 6.55 6.81
CA GLY A 634 -13.42 5.16 6.66
C GLY A 634 -13.37 4.35 7.96
N SER A 635 -13.14 4.99 9.11
CA SER A 635 -13.11 4.30 10.41
C SER A 635 -13.40 5.21 11.60
N VAL A 636 -13.82 4.61 12.72
CA VAL A 636 -13.97 5.24 14.04
C VAL A 636 -13.59 4.27 15.15
N ASP A 637 -13.14 4.78 16.29
CA ASP A 637 -12.85 4.01 17.49
C ASP A 637 -13.86 4.30 18.60
N ALA A 638 -14.16 3.29 19.41
CA ALA A 638 -14.96 3.42 20.63
C ALA A 638 -14.23 2.77 21.81
N THR A 639 -14.20 3.47 22.93
CA THR A 639 -13.66 3.03 24.23
C THR A 639 -14.75 2.46 25.13
N ALA A 640 -14.36 1.80 26.20
CA ALA A 640 -15.28 1.24 27.20
C ALA A 640 -16.31 2.28 27.69
N GLY A 641 -17.60 1.99 27.55
CA GLY A 641 -18.68 2.88 27.96
C GLY A 641 -19.08 3.92 26.90
N ASP A 642 -18.32 4.04 25.82
CA ASP A 642 -18.56 5.02 24.75
C ASP A 642 -19.16 4.39 23.49
N SER A 643 -19.62 5.25 22.59
CA SER A 643 -20.05 4.87 21.25
C SER A 643 -19.55 5.84 20.19
N ALA A 644 -19.21 5.32 19.03
CA ALA A 644 -18.82 6.08 17.85
C ALA A 644 -19.66 5.67 16.64
N SER A 645 -19.76 6.56 15.65
CA SER A 645 -20.55 6.30 14.44
C SER A 645 -19.91 6.87 13.19
N VAL A 646 -20.04 6.12 12.09
CA VAL A 646 -19.76 6.57 10.73
C VAL A 646 -21.09 6.84 10.04
N SER A 647 -21.18 7.97 9.33
CA SER A 647 -22.33 8.28 8.46
C SER A 647 -21.84 8.56 7.04
N VAL A 648 -22.46 7.89 6.07
CA VAL A 648 -22.30 8.18 4.64
C VAL A 648 -23.51 9.01 4.21
N THR A 649 -23.25 10.23 3.76
CA THR A 649 -24.25 11.20 3.34
C THR A 649 -24.71 10.93 1.90
N GLY A 650 -25.83 11.53 1.49
CA GLY A 650 -26.46 11.25 0.20
C GLY A 650 -25.61 11.61 -1.02
N GLU A 651 -24.59 12.46 -0.89
CA GLU A 651 -23.63 12.79 -1.96
C GLU A 651 -22.54 11.73 -2.16
N ASP A 652 -22.15 11.02 -1.10
CA ASP A 652 -21.10 9.98 -1.14
C ASP A 652 -21.69 8.55 -1.14
N LEU A 653 -23.00 8.42 -0.92
CA LEU A 653 -23.68 7.12 -0.86
C LEU A 653 -23.76 6.44 -2.23
N LEU A 654 -23.28 5.20 -2.30
CA LEU A 654 -23.35 4.35 -3.47
C LEU A 654 -24.35 3.21 -3.25
N PRO A 655 -25.22 2.87 -4.22
CA PRO A 655 -26.02 1.66 -4.11
C PRO A 655 -25.14 0.41 -4.16
N GLY A 656 -25.53 -0.63 -3.43
CA GLY A 656 -24.81 -1.91 -3.41
C GLY A 656 -24.68 -2.48 -2.01
N VAL A 657 -23.66 -3.31 -1.79
CA VAL A 657 -23.37 -3.91 -0.49
C VAL A 657 -22.16 -3.24 0.13
N TYR A 658 -22.38 -2.49 1.21
CA TYR A 658 -21.29 -1.99 2.06
C TYR A 658 -20.79 -3.09 2.99
N GLU A 659 -19.53 -3.01 3.38
CA GLU A 659 -18.95 -3.86 4.40
C GLU A 659 -18.53 -3.01 5.60
N ALA A 660 -19.08 -3.33 6.77
CA ALA A 660 -18.68 -2.77 8.05
C ALA A 660 -17.91 -3.83 8.84
N VAL A 661 -16.70 -3.51 9.28
CA VAL A 661 -15.83 -4.44 10.01
C VAL A 661 -15.57 -3.90 11.40
N VAL A 662 -15.96 -4.66 12.41
CA VAL A 662 -15.60 -4.39 13.81
C VAL A 662 -14.33 -5.16 14.13
N VAL A 663 -13.31 -4.47 14.63
CA VAL A 663 -12.02 -5.03 15.01
C VAL A 663 -11.87 -4.92 16.51
N ALA A 664 -11.50 -6.03 17.16
CA ALA A 664 -10.94 -6.00 18.51
C ALA A 664 -9.40 -6.02 18.39
N PRO A 665 -8.71 -4.90 18.64
CA PRO A 665 -7.25 -4.90 18.62
C PRO A 665 -6.66 -5.92 19.61
N PRO A 666 -5.40 -6.36 19.42
CA PRO A 666 -4.71 -7.22 20.38
C PRO A 666 -4.71 -6.65 21.80
N GLY A 667 -4.65 -7.52 22.80
CA GLY A 667 -4.63 -7.17 24.22
C GLY A 667 -5.78 -7.76 25.03
N SER A 668 -7.02 -7.30 24.83
CA SER A 668 -8.17 -7.70 25.67
C SER A 668 -9.42 -8.00 24.86
N ARG A 669 -10.21 -8.99 25.30
CA ARG A 669 -11.54 -9.28 24.73
C ARG A 669 -12.43 -8.04 24.80
N VAL A 670 -13.22 -7.82 23.76
CA VAL A 670 -14.17 -6.70 23.69
C VAL A 670 -15.59 -7.21 23.52
N THR A 671 -16.55 -6.64 24.25
CA THR A 671 -17.98 -6.81 23.99
C THR A 671 -18.51 -5.50 23.43
N TYR A 672 -19.18 -5.58 22.29
CA TYR A 672 -19.65 -4.42 21.56
C TYR A 672 -21.09 -4.59 21.10
N ARG A 673 -21.72 -3.45 20.81
CA ARG A 673 -23.01 -3.31 20.16
C ARG A 673 -22.81 -2.62 18.82
N PHE A 674 -23.06 -3.33 17.73
CA PHE A 674 -23.09 -2.77 16.38
C PHE A 674 -24.52 -2.43 15.97
N THR A 675 -24.70 -1.28 15.33
CA THR A 675 -25.99 -0.84 14.78
C THR A 675 -25.78 -0.34 13.35
N ALA A 676 -26.67 -0.70 12.43
CA ALA A 676 -26.70 -0.16 11.06
C ALA A 676 -28.12 0.26 10.68
N VAL A 677 -28.27 1.49 10.17
CA VAL A 677 -29.57 2.12 9.92
C VAL A 677 -29.53 2.92 8.62
N LEU A 678 -30.59 2.81 7.82
CA LEU A 678 -30.87 3.74 6.72
C LEU A 678 -31.81 4.85 7.22
N PRO A 679 -31.58 6.12 6.86
CA PRO A 679 -32.56 7.18 7.08
C PRO A 679 -33.91 6.84 6.46
N ARG A 680 -34.99 7.16 7.18
CA ARG A 680 -36.37 6.96 6.72
C ARG A 680 -36.78 7.88 5.57
N VAL A 681 -36.00 8.93 5.33
CA VAL A 681 -36.21 9.94 4.30
C VAL A 681 -34.90 10.12 3.56
N ALA A 682 -34.96 10.45 2.27
CA ALA A 682 -33.79 10.74 1.46
C ALA A 682 -33.87 12.13 0.82
N VAL A 683 -32.75 12.84 0.79
CA VAL A 683 -32.57 14.03 -0.04
C VAL A 683 -31.94 13.58 -1.36
N ARG A 684 -32.74 13.51 -2.43
CA ARG A 684 -32.35 12.85 -3.69
C ARG A 684 -31.58 13.73 -4.65
N ALA A 685 -31.93 14.99 -4.70
CA ALA A 685 -31.30 15.95 -5.58
C ALA A 685 -31.36 17.30 -4.90
N VAL A 686 -30.34 18.12 -5.15
CA VAL A 686 -30.41 19.57 -5.01
C VAL A 686 -30.30 20.07 -6.44
N GLY A 687 -31.32 20.75 -6.96
CA GLY A 687 -31.47 21.04 -8.39
C GLY A 687 -30.45 22.04 -8.94
N THR A 688 -30.58 22.41 -10.22
CA THR A 688 -29.79 23.48 -10.88
C THR A 688 -30.14 24.89 -10.40
N GLY A 689 -30.90 25.00 -9.33
CA GLY A 689 -31.32 26.20 -8.62
C GLY A 689 -31.63 25.83 -7.16
N PRO A 690 -32.08 26.78 -6.31
CA PRO A 690 -32.25 26.57 -4.87
C PRO A 690 -33.45 25.65 -4.61
N SER A 691 -33.31 24.36 -4.86
CA SER A 691 -34.40 23.38 -4.75
C SER A 691 -33.86 22.03 -4.35
N ALA A 692 -34.67 21.22 -3.68
CA ALA A 692 -34.33 19.83 -3.39
C ALA A 692 -35.52 18.90 -3.54
N VAL A 693 -35.26 17.60 -3.62
CA VAL A 693 -36.30 16.58 -3.67
C VAL A 693 -36.17 15.66 -2.46
N LEU A 694 -37.21 15.62 -1.63
CA LEU A 694 -37.34 14.67 -0.54
C LEU A 694 -38.12 13.45 -1.00
N VAL A 695 -37.68 12.27 -0.57
CA VAL A 695 -38.37 11.00 -0.82
C VAL A 695 -38.54 10.25 0.49
N SER A 696 -39.77 9.83 0.80
CA SER A 696 -40.04 8.97 1.95
C SER A 696 -39.76 7.51 1.60
N ARG A 697 -39.04 6.83 2.50
CA ARG A 697 -38.89 5.38 2.53
C ARG A 697 -39.66 4.73 3.69
N ALA A 698 -40.31 5.54 4.50
CA ALA A 698 -41.04 5.03 5.65
C ALA A 698 -42.28 4.25 5.19
N PRO A 699 -42.62 3.12 5.85
CA PRO A 699 -43.86 2.41 5.60
C PRO A 699 -45.09 3.23 6.03
N ASP A 700 -44.87 4.23 6.89
CA ASP A 700 -45.83 5.16 7.45
C ASP A 700 -45.50 6.61 7.05
N SER A 701 -46.47 7.53 7.25
CA SER A 701 -46.24 8.95 6.97
C SER A 701 -45.17 9.52 7.90
N ALA A 702 -44.13 10.14 7.34
CA ALA A 702 -43.03 10.73 8.09
C ALA A 702 -43.22 12.24 8.23
N ARG A 703 -43.18 12.76 9.47
CA ARG A 703 -43.05 14.19 9.74
C ARG A 703 -41.57 14.57 9.75
N VAL A 704 -41.18 15.52 8.92
CA VAL A 704 -39.78 15.83 8.60
C VAL A 704 -39.52 17.32 8.74
N GLY A 705 -38.57 17.70 9.60
CA GLY A 705 -37.98 19.03 9.60
C GLY A 705 -36.97 19.16 8.47
N VAL A 706 -36.95 20.32 7.81
CA VAL A 706 -36.04 20.54 6.68
C VAL A 706 -35.28 21.82 6.92
N THR A 707 -33.96 21.73 6.83
CA THR A 707 -33.08 22.91 6.81
C THR A 707 -32.24 22.91 5.54
N ALA A 708 -32.04 24.09 4.99
CA ALA A 708 -31.15 24.32 3.86
C ALA A 708 -30.17 25.43 4.27
N ARG A 709 -28.88 25.21 4.02
CA ARG A 709 -27.82 26.16 4.38
C ARG A 709 -26.77 26.26 3.29
N VAL A 710 -26.29 27.47 3.03
CA VAL A 710 -25.09 27.68 2.21
C VAL A 710 -23.87 27.34 3.06
N ALA A 711 -23.23 26.22 2.74
CA ALA A 711 -22.07 25.71 3.47
C ALA A 711 -20.75 26.28 2.94
N GLY A 712 -20.74 26.80 1.71
CA GLY A 712 -19.56 27.40 1.08
C GLY A 712 -19.69 27.41 -0.44
N ALA A 713 -18.59 27.11 -1.14
CA ALA A 713 -18.50 27.17 -2.59
C ALA A 713 -17.65 26.02 -3.14
N ALA A 714 -17.97 25.51 -4.33
CA ALA A 714 -17.20 24.45 -4.96
C ALA A 714 -17.02 24.66 -6.47
N ARG A 715 -15.89 24.16 -6.98
CA ARG A 715 -15.54 24.15 -8.40
C ARG A 715 -14.85 22.85 -8.75
N GLU A 716 -15.08 22.36 -9.97
CA GLU A 716 -14.35 21.22 -10.52
C GLU A 716 -13.29 21.70 -11.51
N TYR A 717 -12.12 21.09 -11.44
CA TYR A 717 -10.97 21.33 -12.30
C TYR A 717 -10.58 20.04 -13.01
N GLN A 718 -10.12 20.19 -14.26
CA GLN A 718 -9.51 19.11 -15.03
C GLN A 718 -8.01 19.37 -15.13
N ILE A 719 -7.20 18.54 -14.47
CA ILE A 719 -5.74 18.61 -14.51
C ILE A 719 -5.25 17.66 -15.59
N ARG A 720 -4.28 18.10 -16.39
CA ARG A 720 -3.66 17.30 -17.45
C ARG A 720 -2.14 17.35 -17.35
N GLY A 721 -1.48 16.24 -17.63
CA GLY A 721 -0.02 16.14 -17.63
C GLY A 721 0.51 15.22 -18.73
N GLY A 722 1.80 15.38 -19.08
CA GLY A 722 2.47 14.64 -20.16
C GLY A 722 3.60 13.69 -19.72
N GLY A 723 3.91 13.65 -18.43
CA GLY A 723 5.02 12.88 -17.85
C GLY A 723 5.64 13.57 -16.63
N ASP A 724 5.59 14.90 -16.61
CA ASP A 724 5.97 15.72 -15.46
C ASP A 724 4.81 15.90 -14.46
N PRO A 725 5.10 16.32 -13.22
CA PRO A 725 4.08 16.69 -12.26
C PRO A 725 3.18 17.80 -12.82
N ALA A 726 1.86 17.64 -12.68
CA ALA A 726 0.92 18.69 -13.02
C ALA A 726 0.40 19.35 -11.74
N SER A 727 0.37 20.68 -11.74
CA SER A 727 -0.02 21.47 -10.57
C SER A 727 -1.22 22.37 -10.84
N LEU A 728 -2.06 22.53 -9.82
CA LEU A 728 -3.20 23.43 -9.79
C LEU A 728 -2.99 24.48 -8.70
N GLN A 729 -3.01 25.75 -9.09
CA GLN A 729 -3.03 26.89 -8.18
C GLN A 729 -4.48 27.16 -7.76
N ILE A 730 -4.72 27.22 -6.46
CA ILE A 730 -6.04 27.33 -5.85
C ILE A 730 -6.04 28.58 -4.97
N PRO A 731 -6.59 29.71 -5.45
CA PRO A 731 -6.77 30.91 -4.64
C PRO A 731 -7.71 30.63 -3.46
N VAL A 732 -7.29 31.00 -2.25
CA VAL A 732 -8.07 30.77 -1.03
C VAL A 732 -8.95 31.99 -0.72
N PRO A 733 -10.28 31.83 -0.59
CA PRO A 733 -11.16 32.93 -0.21
C PRO A 733 -10.94 33.37 1.24
N PRO A 734 -11.01 34.68 1.56
CA PRO A 734 -10.76 35.16 2.94
C PRO A 734 -11.70 34.59 4.01
N TRP A 735 -12.91 34.21 3.61
CA TRP A 735 -13.91 33.62 4.50
C TRP A 735 -13.74 32.11 4.71
N ALA A 736 -12.91 31.42 3.92
CA ALA A 736 -12.81 29.97 3.95
C ALA A 736 -12.07 29.50 5.21
N ASP A 737 -12.73 28.62 5.98
CA ASP A 737 -12.15 28.03 7.19
C ASP A 737 -11.59 26.63 6.93
N ARG A 738 -12.11 25.96 5.90
CA ARG A 738 -11.65 24.64 5.46
C ARG A 738 -11.70 24.55 3.94
N VAL A 739 -10.81 23.72 3.38
CA VAL A 739 -10.89 23.27 2.00
C VAL A 739 -11.00 21.74 1.97
N VAL A 740 -11.85 21.23 1.08
CA VAL A 740 -11.99 19.81 0.75
C VAL A 740 -11.58 19.63 -0.70
N LEU A 741 -10.61 18.76 -0.93
CA LEU A 741 -10.04 18.44 -2.23
C LEU A 741 -10.39 16.99 -2.55
N ASP A 742 -11.30 16.78 -3.50
CA ASP A 742 -11.67 15.47 -4.01
C ASP A 742 -10.95 15.22 -5.34
N VAL A 743 -9.93 14.37 -5.32
CA VAL A 743 -9.17 13.96 -6.50
C VAL A 743 -9.73 12.65 -7.03
N SER A 744 -9.87 12.52 -8.34
CA SER A 744 -10.26 11.26 -8.98
C SER A 744 -9.59 11.06 -10.34
N LEU A 745 -9.24 9.81 -10.62
CA LEU A 745 -8.66 9.31 -11.87
C LEU A 745 -9.58 8.23 -12.46
N SER A 746 -9.49 8.04 -13.78
CA SER A 746 -10.17 6.94 -14.46
C SER A 746 -9.52 5.60 -14.11
N GLU A 747 -10.31 4.52 -14.22
CA GLU A 747 -9.82 3.15 -13.98
C GLU A 747 -8.71 2.77 -14.98
N ASP A 748 -8.87 3.16 -16.25
CA ASP A 748 -7.86 2.91 -17.28
C ASP A 748 -6.51 3.58 -16.99
N LEU A 749 -6.54 4.79 -16.42
CA LEU A 749 -5.31 5.49 -16.01
C LEU A 749 -4.71 4.83 -14.77
N TRP A 750 -5.53 4.51 -13.77
CA TRP A 750 -5.07 3.85 -12.54
C TRP A 750 -4.41 2.49 -12.82
N ASN A 751 -4.93 1.74 -13.80
CA ASN A 751 -4.35 0.46 -14.19
C ASN A 751 -2.98 0.60 -14.88
N GLN A 752 -2.58 1.79 -15.32
CA GLN A 752 -1.29 2.03 -15.99
C GLN A 752 -0.18 2.51 -15.04
N VAL A 753 -0.55 2.99 -13.85
CA VAL A 753 0.39 3.52 -12.86
C VAL A 753 0.84 2.44 -11.88
N THR A 754 1.94 2.72 -11.18
CA THR A 754 2.42 1.98 -10.02
C THR A 754 2.00 2.66 -8.71
N ASP A 755 1.90 3.99 -8.72
CA ASP A 755 1.39 4.85 -7.66
C ASP A 755 1.20 6.28 -8.21
N VAL A 756 0.55 7.15 -7.42
CA VAL A 756 0.37 8.57 -7.78
C VAL A 756 0.65 9.44 -6.56
N GLY A 757 1.65 10.30 -6.67
CA GLY A 757 1.95 11.32 -5.68
C GLY A 757 0.90 12.41 -5.68
N LEU A 758 0.49 12.83 -4.49
CA LEU A 758 -0.39 13.98 -4.25
C LEU A 758 0.24 14.84 -3.18
N LEU A 759 0.64 16.06 -3.57
CA LEU A 759 1.18 17.05 -2.66
C LEU A 759 0.23 18.24 -2.58
N VAL A 760 0.05 18.78 -1.38
CA VAL A 760 -0.62 20.07 -1.18
C VAL A 760 0.33 20.99 -0.41
N ARG A 761 0.70 22.10 -1.03
CA ARG A 761 1.68 23.07 -0.52
C ARG A 761 1.10 24.49 -0.46
N GLN A 762 1.67 25.31 0.41
CA GLN A 762 1.46 26.76 0.46
C GLN A 762 2.76 27.49 0.08
N ALA A 763 2.72 28.82 -0.13
CA ALA A 763 3.90 29.63 -0.46
C ALA A 763 5.11 29.37 0.45
N ALA A 764 6.32 29.55 -0.12
CA ALA A 764 7.62 29.21 0.48
C ALA A 764 7.83 27.73 0.87
N GLY A 765 7.14 26.79 0.19
CA GLY A 765 7.45 25.36 0.34
C GLY A 765 6.91 24.71 1.61
N ARG A 766 6.07 25.41 2.40
CA ARG A 766 5.39 24.80 3.55
C ARG A 766 4.40 23.73 3.06
N GLU A 767 4.74 22.49 3.34
CA GLU A 767 3.94 21.33 2.96
C GLU A 767 2.81 21.09 3.95
N LEU A 768 1.59 20.91 3.44
CA LEU A 768 0.39 20.69 4.24
C LEU A 768 -0.06 19.22 4.21
N ASN A 769 0.32 18.47 3.17
CA ASN A 769 0.05 17.04 3.05
C ASN A 769 1.01 16.39 2.04
N GLU A 770 1.51 15.20 2.39
CA GLU A 770 2.45 14.42 1.58
C GLU A 770 1.98 12.97 1.33
N GLN A 771 0.69 12.69 1.48
CA GLN A 771 0.21 11.32 1.33
C GLN A 771 -0.19 11.02 -0.13
N PRO A 772 0.40 9.98 -0.74
CA PRO A 772 0.03 9.57 -2.09
C PRO A 772 -1.43 9.08 -2.15
N LEU A 773 -1.90 8.85 -3.38
CA LEU A 773 -3.17 8.17 -3.58
C LEU A 773 -2.98 6.67 -3.35
N GLU A 774 -3.78 6.13 -2.43
CA GLU A 774 -3.89 4.67 -2.23
C GLU A 774 -4.85 4.02 -3.23
N TYR A 775 -5.83 4.79 -3.72
CA TYR A 775 -6.81 4.37 -4.71
C TYR A 775 -6.95 5.45 -5.77
N ARG A 776 -7.68 5.14 -6.85
CA ARG A 776 -7.97 6.09 -7.94
C ARG A 776 -8.71 7.36 -7.52
N PHE A 777 -9.02 7.53 -6.24
CA PHE A 777 -9.59 8.73 -5.67
C PHE A 777 -9.04 9.00 -4.28
N ALA A 778 -9.09 10.26 -3.87
CA ALA A 778 -8.75 10.68 -2.53
C ALA A 778 -9.58 11.91 -2.14
N ARG A 779 -10.01 11.96 -0.88
CA ARG A 779 -10.52 13.18 -0.25
C ARG A 779 -9.48 13.70 0.72
N ARG A 780 -9.09 14.96 0.59
CA ARG A 780 -8.23 15.67 1.57
C ARG A 780 -9.03 16.83 2.16
N THR A 781 -9.03 16.92 3.48
CA THR A 781 -9.64 18.05 4.19
C THR A 781 -8.54 18.78 4.93
N LEU A 782 -8.39 20.07 4.67
CA LEU A 782 -7.40 20.94 5.30
C LEU A 782 -8.12 22.06 6.05
N ALA A 783 -7.68 22.35 7.27
CA ALA A 783 -8.08 23.54 8.00
C ALA A 783 -7.29 24.75 7.48
N LEU A 784 -7.95 25.91 7.40
CA LEU A 784 -7.37 27.15 6.91
C LEU A 784 -7.28 28.19 8.05
N ASP A 785 -6.08 28.38 8.58
CA ASP A 785 -5.73 29.47 9.51
C ASP A 785 -5.53 30.82 8.79
N SER A 786 -5.33 31.91 9.55
CA SER A 786 -5.14 33.26 8.99
C SER A 786 -3.94 33.37 8.05
N THR A 787 -2.89 32.57 8.26
CA THR A 787 -1.68 32.55 7.43
C THR A 787 -1.93 31.78 6.14
N SER A 788 -2.72 30.71 6.19
CA SER A 788 -3.14 29.89 5.05
C SER A 788 -4.07 30.57 4.05
N ARG A 789 -4.71 31.67 4.47
CA ARG A 789 -5.60 32.49 3.63
C ARG A 789 -4.88 33.58 2.84
N ALA A 790 -3.61 33.86 3.18
CA ALA A 790 -2.84 34.92 2.54
C ALA A 790 -2.27 34.49 1.18
N ASP A 791 -1.98 33.20 1.00
CA ASP A 791 -1.34 32.67 -0.21
C ASP A 791 -2.18 31.57 -0.88
N PRO A 792 -2.07 31.39 -2.20
CA PRO A 792 -2.73 30.29 -2.89
C PRO A 792 -2.19 28.93 -2.45
N LEU A 793 -3.05 27.92 -2.48
CA LEU A 793 -2.65 26.52 -2.33
C LEU A 793 -2.19 25.98 -3.69
N THR A 794 -1.13 25.18 -3.67
CA THR A 794 -0.68 24.40 -4.82
C THR A 794 -0.99 22.93 -4.58
N LEU A 795 -1.87 22.34 -5.39
CA LEU A 795 -2.06 20.89 -5.46
C LEU A 795 -1.24 20.35 -6.63
N SER A 796 -0.34 19.40 -6.37
CA SER A 796 0.49 18.77 -7.39
C SER A 796 0.22 17.26 -7.45
N LEU A 797 0.14 16.73 -8.67
CA LEU A 797 -0.06 15.31 -8.95
C LEU A 797 1.09 14.78 -9.81
N LEU A 798 1.69 13.67 -9.39
CA LEU A 798 2.73 12.97 -10.14
C LEU A 798 2.38 11.48 -10.27
N PRO A 799 1.81 11.05 -11.41
CA PRO A 799 1.60 9.63 -11.68
C PRO A 799 2.93 8.95 -12.06
N ALA A 800 3.26 7.86 -11.39
CA ALA A 800 4.36 7.00 -11.78
C ALA A 800 3.83 5.87 -12.66
N PHE A 801 4.30 5.77 -13.91
CA PHE A 801 3.81 4.75 -14.83
C PHE A 801 4.63 3.46 -14.71
N ALA A 802 3.97 2.31 -14.83
CA ALA A 802 4.64 1.01 -14.88
C ALA A 802 5.59 0.88 -16.11
N ARG A 803 5.28 1.63 -17.18
CA ARG A 803 6.06 1.73 -18.43
C ARG A 803 6.36 3.20 -18.72
N THR A 804 6.72 3.56 -19.95
CA THR A 804 6.76 4.96 -20.40
C THR A 804 5.38 5.60 -20.28
N ALA A 805 5.34 6.90 -19.92
CA ALA A 805 4.12 7.67 -19.85
C ALA A 805 3.32 7.62 -21.19
N PRO A 806 1.97 7.66 -21.15
CA PRO A 806 1.15 7.70 -22.35
C PRO A 806 1.51 8.92 -23.21
N ARG A 807 1.74 8.69 -24.51
CA ARG A 807 2.01 9.79 -25.46
C ARG A 807 0.87 10.81 -25.56
N THR A 808 -0.35 10.40 -25.20
CA THR A 808 -1.56 11.23 -25.18
C THR A 808 -1.68 12.08 -23.92
N GLY A 809 -0.76 11.94 -22.96
CA GLY A 809 -0.87 12.51 -21.62
C GLY A 809 -1.90 11.77 -20.75
N TRP A 810 -2.10 12.30 -19.54
CA TRP A 810 -3.02 11.81 -18.54
C TRP A 810 -3.92 12.94 -18.05
N GLN A 811 -5.06 12.59 -17.45
CA GLN A 811 -6.04 13.54 -16.93
C GLN A 811 -6.58 13.08 -15.57
N ALA A 812 -6.76 14.03 -14.65
CA ALA A 812 -7.41 13.84 -13.37
C ALA A 812 -8.48 14.91 -13.13
N THR A 813 -9.54 14.56 -12.42
CA THR A 813 -10.58 15.49 -11.98
C THR A 813 -10.34 15.86 -10.52
N VAL A 814 -10.30 17.16 -10.23
CA VAL A 814 -10.14 17.70 -8.88
C VAL A 814 -11.31 18.61 -8.55
N ARG A 815 -12.16 18.21 -7.61
CA ARG A 815 -13.19 19.08 -7.06
C ARG A 815 -12.65 19.77 -5.82
N VAL A 816 -12.62 21.09 -5.87
CA VAL A 816 -12.23 21.98 -4.76
C VAL A 816 -13.50 22.51 -4.13
N ALA A 817 -13.67 22.33 -2.83
CA ALA A 817 -14.78 22.87 -2.06
C ALA A 817 -14.27 23.65 -0.84
N PHE A 818 -14.53 24.94 -0.81
CA PHE A 818 -14.30 25.78 0.37
C PHE A 818 -15.52 25.74 1.28
N LEU A 819 -15.28 25.55 2.57
CA LEU A 819 -16.31 25.47 3.60
C LEU A 819 -16.13 26.59 4.63
N ARG A 820 -17.26 27.11 5.11
CA ARG A 820 -17.34 28.06 6.21
C ARG A 820 -17.53 27.36 7.54
N GLN A 821 -17.06 27.96 8.62
CA GLN A 821 -17.36 27.56 9.99
C GLN A 821 -18.85 27.81 10.29
N GLU A 822 -19.35 28.99 9.93
CA GLU A 822 -20.77 29.35 10.06
C GLU A 822 -21.47 29.34 8.71
N SER A 823 -22.36 28.37 8.52
CA SER A 823 -23.19 28.26 7.31
C SER A 823 -24.38 29.22 7.39
N LEU A 824 -24.79 29.77 6.25
CA LEU A 824 -25.89 30.73 6.17
C LEU A 824 -27.22 30.02 5.91
N PRO A 825 -28.29 30.30 6.66
CA PRO A 825 -29.60 29.70 6.40
C PRO A 825 -30.18 30.15 5.06
N LEU A 826 -30.92 29.25 4.40
CA LEU A 826 -31.81 29.56 3.28
C LEU A 826 -33.26 29.28 3.71
N ASP A 827 -34.17 30.18 3.34
CA ASP A 827 -35.59 30.01 3.64
C ASP A 827 -36.17 28.91 2.77
N VAL A 828 -36.89 27.96 3.36
CA VAL A 828 -37.65 26.95 2.59
C VAL A 828 -39.01 27.54 2.23
N LEU A 829 -39.17 27.91 0.95
CA LEU A 829 -40.37 28.56 0.44
C LEU A 829 -41.59 27.65 0.56
N GLY A 830 -42.70 28.20 1.04
CA GLY A 830 -43.96 27.46 1.21
C GLY A 830 -44.04 26.59 2.46
N MET A 831 -43.01 26.56 3.32
CA MET A 831 -43.14 26.03 4.68
C MET A 831 -43.62 27.12 5.63
N GLY A 832 -44.74 26.88 6.33
CA GLY A 832 -45.22 27.78 7.38
C GLY A 832 -44.27 27.82 8.60
N PRO A 833 -44.54 28.69 9.59
CA PRO A 833 -43.66 28.92 10.76
C PRO A 833 -43.43 27.70 11.66
N VAL A 834 -44.13 26.58 11.40
CA VAL A 834 -44.05 25.32 12.17
C VAL A 834 -42.99 24.35 11.60
N GLY A 835 -42.25 24.73 10.55
CA GLY A 835 -40.95 24.13 10.20
C GLY A 835 -40.90 22.64 9.80
N HIS A 836 -42.02 22.00 9.47
CA HIS A 836 -42.08 20.58 9.12
C HIS A 836 -43.00 20.29 7.93
N VAL A 837 -42.64 19.27 7.15
CA VAL A 837 -43.47 18.65 6.09
C VAL A 837 -43.92 17.25 6.48
N VAL A 838 -45.06 16.79 5.96
CA VAL A 838 -45.53 15.41 6.11
C VAL A 838 -45.39 14.70 4.77
N LEU A 839 -44.58 13.65 4.72
CA LEU A 839 -44.41 12.82 3.54
C LEU A 839 -45.20 11.52 3.70
N PRO A 840 -46.14 11.18 2.80
CA PRO A 840 -46.81 9.88 2.84
C PRO A 840 -45.82 8.74 2.52
N PRO A 841 -46.17 7.47 2.79
CA PRO A 841 -45.37 6.31 2.41
C PRO A 841 -45.04 6.32 0.92
N GLY A 842 -43.76 6.20 0.56
CA GLY A 842 -43.28 6.28 -0.84
C GLY A 842 -43.45 7.66 -1.50
N GLY A 843 -43.93 8.67 -0.75
CA GLY A 843 -44.18 10.01 -1.26
C GLY A 843 -42.90 10.77 -1.63
N THR A 844 -43.03 11.66 -2.61
CA THR A 844 -41.97 12.58 -3.03
C THR A 844 -42.46 14.02 -2.88
N LEU A 845 -41.59 14.91 -2.40
CA LEU A 845 -41.88 16.34 -2.27
C LEU A 845 -40.74 17.17 -2.85
N GLY A 846 -41.08 18.05 -3.78
CA GLY A 846 -40.17 19.11 -4.25
C GLY A 846 -40.16 20.27 -3.26
N LEU A 847 -38.97 20.75 -2.94
CA LEU A 847 -38.71 21.91 -2.09
C LEU A 847 -38.10 23.02 -2.94
N GLN A 848 -38.47 24.25 -2.62
CA GLN A 848 -37.84 25.46 -3.16
C GLN A 848 -37.26 26.25 -1.99
N PHE A 849 -36.10 26.85 -2.19
CA PHE A 849 -35.41 27.68 -1.22
C PHE A 849 -35.26 29.10 -1.76
N SER A 850 -35.03 30.05 -0.86
CA SER A 850 -34.64 31.40 -1.25
C SER A 850 -33.36 31.36 -2.11
N PRO A 851 -33.16 32.35 -3.01
CA PRO A 851 -31.90 32.52 -3.70
C PRO A 851 -30.72 32.62 -2.71
N VAL A 852 -29.52 32.24 -3.16
CA VAL A 852 -28.30 32.42 -2.37
C VAL A 852 -28.08 33.91 -2.12
N PRO A 853 -27.88 34.35 -0.86
CA PRO A 853 -27.67 35.75 -0.56
C PRO A 853 -26.47 36.33 -1.33
N PRO A 854 -26.59 37.54 -1.91
CA PRO A 854 -25.49 38.17 -2.66
C PRO A 854 -24.28 38.50 -1.78
N GLU A 855 -24.44 38.52 -0.46
CA GLU A 855 -23.37 38.70 0.54
C GLU A 855 -22.42 37.50 0.63
N VAL A 856 -22.76 36.37 0.00
CA VAL A 856 -21.83 35.25 -0.16
C VAL A 856 -20.85 35.61 -1.26
N ASP A 857 -19.67 36.08 -0.87
CA ASP A 857 -18.55 36.37 -1.76
C ASP A 857 -18.05 35.07 -2.42
N LEU A 858 -18.67 34.68 -3.53
CA LEU A 858 -18.31 33.48 -4.26
C LEU A 858 -17.10 33.77 -5.14
N PRO A 859 -16.02 32.97 -5.05
CA PRO A 859 -14.90 33.11 -5.97
C PRO A 859 -15.37 32.95 -7.43
N PRO A 860 -14.72 33.62 -8.39
CA PRO A 860 -15.09 33.50 -9.80
C PRO A 860 -15.16 32.03 -10.26
N GLU A 861 -16.24 31.68 -10.97
CA GLU A 861 -16.51 30.33 -11.51
C GLU A 861 -16.78 29.25 -10.44
N TYR A 862 -16.87 29.59 -9.15
CA TYR A 862 -17.33 28.66 -8.12
C TYR A 862 -18.86 28.71 -8.01
N ALA A 863 -19.46 27.54 -7.84
CA ALA A 863 -20.88 27.41 -7.56
C ALA A 863 -21.13 27.37 -6.04
N PRO A 864 -22.21 27.98 -5.53
CA PRO A 864 -22.58 27.86 -4.13
C PRO A 864 -22.84 26.40 -3.75
N LEU A 865 -22.30 26.00 -2.60
CA LEU A 865 -22.44 24.66 -2.05
C LEU A 865 -23.54 24.68 -0.99
N VAL A 866 -24.66 24.03 -1.29
CA VAL A 866 -25.83 23.99 -0.42
C VAL A 866 -25.90 22.63 0.27
N ASP A 867 -26.05 22.67 1.59
CA ASP A 867 -26.32 21.50 2.42
C ASP A 867 -27.81 21.48 2.77
N VAL A 868 -28.48 20.37 2.46
CA VAL A 868 -29.88 20.16 2.78
C VAL A 868 -29.98 19.00 3.74
N VAL A 869 -30.54 19.25 4.92
CA VAL A 869 -30.73 18.25 5.98
C VAL A 869 -32.22 18.03 6.20
N ALA A 870 -32.64 16.77 6.10
CA ALA A 870 -33.97 16.29 6.40
C ALA A 870 -33.94 15.49 7.71
N GLU A 871 -34.60 16.02 8.74
CA GLU A 871 -34.65 15.47 10.09
C GLU A 871 -36.05 14.87 10.35
N PRO A 872 -36.22 13.55 10.19
CA PRO A 872 -37.49 12.92 10.54
C PRO A 872 -37.68 12.96 12.06
N GLN A 873 -38.93 13.01 12.52
CA GLN A 873 -39.27 12.96 13.96
C GLN A 873 -38.74 11.70 14.67
N SER A 874 -38.50 10.61 13.91
CA SER A 874 -37.86 9.41 14.41
C SER A 874 -36.85 8.85 13.40
N GLY A 875 -35.72 8.36 13.90
CA GLY A 875 -34.62 7.83 13.09
C GLY A 875 -33.52 8.85 12.76
N PRO A 876 -32.47 8.43 12.03
CA PRO A 876 -31.38 9.32 11.69
C PRO A 876 -31.79 10.33 10.60
N ALA A 877 -31.21 11.53 10.66
CA ALA A 877 -31.31 12.53 9.62
C ALA A 877 -30.68 12.02 8.30
N ALA A 878 -31.20 12.50 7.18
CA ALA A 878 -30.55 12.39 5.88
C ALA A 878 -30.07 13.76 5.45
N SER A 879 -28.85 13.82 4.90
CA SER A 879 -28.32 15.05 4.34
C SER A 879 -27.77 14.80 2.95
N ARG A 880 -27.82 15.83 2.13
CA ARG A 880 -27.11 15.87 0.84
C ARG A 880 -26.51 17.25 0.63
N ARG A 881 -25.23 17.27 0.28
CA ARG A 881 -24.53 18.49 -0.11
C ARG A 881 -24.23 18.51 -1.61
N ALA A 882 -24.57 19.59 -2.29
CA ALA A 882 -24.35 19.72 -3.73
C ALA A 882 -24.08 21.15 -4.16
N ALA A 883 -23.28 21.30 -5.22
CA ALA A 883 -23.06 22.57 -5.88
C ALA A 883 -24.31 22.91 -6.70
N VAL A 884 -24.82 24.13 -6.55
CA VAL A 884 -26.04 24.60 -7.19
C VAL A 884 -25.68 25.68 -8.19
N SER A 885 -26.12 25.57 -9.44
CA SER A 885 -25.91 26.65 -10.41
C SER A 885 -26.66 27.90 -9.94
N PRO A 886 -26.07 29.11 -10.02
CA PRO A 886 -26.85 30.32 -9.88
C PRO A 886 -27.94 30.27 -10.95
N SER A 887 -29.19 30.45 -10.55
CA SER A 887 -30.30 30.54 -11.51
C SER A 887 -29.91 31.58 -12.55
N THR A 888 -29.81 31.20 -13.82
CA THR A 888 -29.71 32.16 -14.93
C THR A 888 -31.09 32.84 -15.07
N GLY A 889 -31.44 33.66 -14.09
CA GLY A 889 -32.45 34.68 -14.25
C GLY A 889 -31.76 35.87 -14.89
N SER A 890 -31.91 36.02 -16.22
CA SER A 890 -31.81 37.36 -16.78
C SER A 890 -32.83 38.26 -16.05
N PRO A 891 -32.48 39.51 -15.71
CA PRO A 891 -33.44 40.46 -15.16
C PRO A 891 -34.62 40.69 -16.10
#